data_AF-M5T2N1-F1
#
_entry.id   AF-M5T2N1-F1
#
_cell.length_a   1.000
_cell.length_b   1.000
_cell.length_c   1.000
_cell.angle_alpha   90.00
_cell.angle_beta   90.00
_cell.angle_gamma   90.00
#
_symmetry.space_group_name_H-M   'P 1'
#
loop_
_entity.id
_entity.type
_entity.pdbx_description
1 polymer ?
#
loop_
_entity_poly.entity_id
_entity_poly.type
_entity_poly.pdbx_seq_one_letter_code
_entity_poly.pdbx_strand_id
1 'polypeptide(L)'
;MLLVAPLYARTINVAEHGIVPGKDVTYEVNQLLESVKGESDVTLVFPPGQYDFHPENAFEMYRAVANHDNGLKRFGFPLFDCENITIDGGGSLFLFHGRMVPVTIERTRGATLKNFTIDWVRSFHAEMTVVERDEADKSFVVETEPEKYPYTIAGGKILFQRYGQDDPIGSNMVFDPETRSPIYETNQYSVNSKRAKVTATGRNRFRIENGVKRAPPIGSVLVAYGVHPTSRLCQAIHVTNSADVVIENVTIHDAGGMGLIVERTDNVTLDHLVVTSTDDRIVSTRADATHFIGCKGTIKLENCLFEHMLDDGINVHGAYVKVEEYLGDREFLCEISHFQQWGLTFAQPGDKIALLSRKTILPFAETTVESVKVLNEHRFVMTVKEVPDTMPEGPLSVENLTWYPDLIMRNNTIRENRARGVLVTTKGKVLIENNYFGSQMHGILIEGDNNKWYESGAVQDITIRDNVFDNVGYEATARYPLLASPLFTADQHMGEGHYHRNIHFTGNTLKSFNGLIANARSVKGLNISGNTIEFSNDYPPVDVGDAIVLEYCDDVTIRDNKVLGFDQELTVDASSDTTNLSIENNVGLGKSSDAESSPSVDDVGAVDHQPNILLLFVDDLGWNDLGYRNPKFETPNIDRLAAESVDFEWAYIPSPTCSPSRATLLTGKHPTRLQIVRHIPNEPKFGFDKFGRTDDEFNLWETDPAQFPCRNWLPLEHTTYAEALKGLGYYNQFLGKWHLGHEPYHPVKQGFDAQFGTSNAGHPKSYYPPFFKNSDVLANERERYLTDTLTDEAVRFVEQYDRDQPFMLSMWYYNVHRPPVGRRDFVEYFEAKGYAKEDAVYAAQVKAVDESVGRLREALTQKEIDKDTVVIFLSDQGSWYQNLPLRGSKRVDTLCEGGARVPMLVHWPGVSKPTRNESLVQSTDLFPTMVEIAGGNPGDYENLDGVSLVSTIRENSVLDRGEPLIGYRAYEDLYVSVREGDWKLLAYRSGKVSLYNIPDDEREEHDLAASHPEIVHALTRKLIVWEVQMGVQEYSGVQ
;
A
#
# COMPACT_ATOMS: atom_id res chain seq x y z
N MET A 1 37.09 46.63 34.58
CA MET A 1 37.85 45.45 35.05
C MET A 1 36.94 44.72 36.04
N LEU A 2 36.14 43.80 35.52
CA LEU A 2 35.37 42.83 36.30
C LEU A 2 35.87 41.46 35.83
N LEU A 3 36.41 40.70 36.76
CA LEU A 3 37.15 39.46 36.51
C LEU A 3 36.29 38.44 35.78
N VAL A 4 36.74 38.03 34.60
CA VAL A 4 36.34 36.78 33.96
C VAL A 4 36.99 35.67 34.78
N ALA A 5 36.20 34.96 35.58
CA ALA A 5 36.64 33.70 36.17
C ALA A 5 36.80 32.65 35.04
N PRO A 6 37.77 31.73 35.13
CA PRO A 6 37.88 30.65 34.16
C PRO A 6 36.62 29.77 34.25
N LEU A 7 35.96 29.50 33.12
CA LEU A 7 34.98 28.41 33.05
C LEU A 7 35.77 27.11 33.23
N TYR A 8 35.73 26.56 34.44
CA TYR A 8 36.26 25.24 34.74
C TYR A 8 35.18 24.22 34.41
N ALA A 9 35.55 23.16 33.68
CA ALA A 9 34.68 22.00 33.50
C ALA A 9 34.15 21.53 34.86
N ARG A 10 32.83 21.39 34.98
CA ARG A 10 32.14 21.13 36.24
C ARG A 10 31.61 19.70 36.25
N THR A 11 32.17 18.88 37.13
CA THR A 11 31.68 17.51 37.37
C THR A 11 30.75 17.51 38.59
N ILE A 12 29.53 17.02 38.41
CA ILE A 12 28.49 16.92 39.45
C ILE A 12 28.21 15.44 39.71
N ASN A 13 28.40 15.02 40.96
CA ASN A 13 27.91 13.72 41.42
C ASN A 13 26.41 13.84 41.72
N VAL A 14 25.57 13.17 40.93
CA VAL A 14 24.11 13.32 41.02
C VAL A 14 23.54 12.85 42.37
N ALA A 15 24.25 11.97 43.09
CA ALA A 15 23.83 11.51 44.43
C ALA A 15 23.78 12.65 45.46
N GLU A 16 24.60 13.69 45.29
CA GLU A 16 24.57 14.89 46.15
C GLU A 16 23.29 15.72 45.96
N HIS A 17 22.57 15.46 44.86
CA HIS A 17 21.28 16.07 44.52
C HIS A 17 20.09 15.13 44.80
N GLY A 18 20.30 14.04 45.55
CA GLY A 18 19.25 13.10 45.92
C GLY A 18 18.86 12.09 44.83
N ILE A 19 19.61 12.04 43.73
CA ILE A 19 19.47 11.05 42.65
C ILE A 19 20.28 9.82 43.04
N VAL A 20 19.62 8.84 43.66
CA VAL A 20 20.25 7.61 44.18
C VAL A 20 19.48 6.37 43.69
N PRO A 21 20.14 5.21 43.56
CA PRO A 21 19.49 3.97 43.10
C PRO A 21 18.30 3.53 43.97
N GLY A 22 17.35 2.80 43.35
CA GLY A 22 16.25 2.11 44.04
C GLY A 22 15.03 2.96 44.41
N LYS A 23 14.88 4.15 43.81
CA LYS A 23 13.66 4.95 43.85
C LYS A 23 13.43 5.62 42.50
N ASP A 24 12.22 6.15 42.29
CA ASP A 24 11.95 7.07 41.19
C ASP A 24 12.84 8.31 41.31
N VAL A 25 13.63 8.60 40.28
CA VAL A 25 14.51 9.77 40.21
C VAL A 25 14.12 10.74 39.10
N THR A 26 13.02 10.50 38.38
CA THR A 26 12.65 11.30 37.20
C THR A 26 12.60 12.80 37.53
N TYR A 27 11.92 13.18 38.62
CA TYR A 27 11.78 14.58 38.99
C TYR A 27 13.13 15.23 39.32
N GLU A 28 13.93 14.60 40.17
CA GLU A 28 15.24 15.13 40.60
C GLU A 28 16.23 15.25 39.43
N VAL A 29 16.24 14.29 38.51
CA VAL A 29 17.05 14.37 37.28
C VAL A 29 16.62 15.57 36.42
N ASN A 30 15.32 15.72 36.18
CA ASN A 30 14.78 16.85 35.42
C ASN A 30 15.11 18.20 36.10
N GLN A 31 15.01 18.29 37.43
CA GLN A 31 15.38 19.50 38.17
C GLN A 31 16.88 19.81 38.09
N LEU A 32 17.74 18.78 38.18
CA LEU A 32 19.18 18.96 38.06
C LEU A 32 19.56 19.47 36.67
N LEU A 33 18.99 18.88 35.62
CA LEU A 33 19.20 19.31 34.24
C LEU A 33 18.75 20.77 34.01
N GLU A 34 17.59 21.15 34.51
CA GLU A 34 17.13 22.54 34.42
C GLU A 34 18.05 23.50 35.22
N SER A 35 18.62 23.06 36.34
CA SER A 35 19.49 23.89 37.18
C SER A 35 20.85 24.20 36.54
N VAL A 36 21.31 23.37 35.60
CA VAL A 36 22.58 23.57 34.88
C VAL A 36 22.36 24.14 33.47
N LYS A 37 21.13 24.52 33.14
CA LYS A 37 20.79 25.07 31.83
C LYS A 37 21.50 26.39 31.58
N GLY A 38 22.15 26.51 30.43
CA GLY A 38 22.96 27.66 30.06
C GLY A 38 24.38 27.67 30.66
N GLU A 39 24.74 26.65 31.45
CA GLU A 39 26.14 26.35 31.74
C GLU A 39 26.76 25.54 30.59
N SER A 40 28.07 25.59 30.45
CA SER A 40 28.84 24.76 29.51
C SER A 40 29.89 23.92 30.23
N ASP A 41 30.35 22.85 29.58
CA ASP A 41 31.36 21.92 30.10
C ASP A 41 30.92 21.21 31.40
N VAL A 42 29.67 20.74 31.43
CA VAL A 42 29.04 20.08 32.59
C VAL A 42 29.06 18.57 32.41
N THR A 43 29.53 17.84 33.42
CA THR A 43 29.46 16.36 33.48
C THR A 43 28.61 15.93 34.66
N LEU A 44 27.50 15.23 34.40
CA LEU A 44 26.68 14.58 35.42
C LEU A 44 27.13 13.12 35.56
N VAL A 45 27.62 12.76 36.74
CA VAL A 45 28.12 11.41 37.04
C VAL A 45 27.13 10.67 37.93
N PHE A 46 26.63 9.54 37.44
CA PHE A 46 25.78 8.60 38.16
C PHE A 46 26.66 7.52 38.81
N PRO A 47 26.67 7.41 40.15
CA PRO A 47 27.25 6.24 40.80
C PRO A 47 26.60 4.94 40.31
N PRO A 48 27.35 3.84 40.15
CA PRO A 48 26.79 2.59 39.64
C PRO A 48 25.56 2.13 40.43
N GLY A 49 24.46 1.85 39.72
CA GLY A 49 23.25 1.29 40.32
C GLY A 49 22.08 1.23 39.34
N GLN A 50 20.92 0.79 39.82
CA GLN A 50 19.66 0.85 39.07
C GLN A 50 18.89 2.11 39.46
N TYR A 51 18.58 2.94 38.47
CA TYR A 51 17.79 4.15 38.61
C TYR A 51 16.45 3.97 37.90
N ASP A 52 15.36 4.16 38.64
CA ASP A 52 14.02 3.98 38.13
C ASP A 52 13.45 5.32 37.65
N PHE A 53 12.85 5.30 36.46
CA PHE A 53 12.22 6.48 35.85
C PHE A 53 10.73 6.22 35.62
N HIS A 54 9.90 7.01 36.28
CA HIS A 54 8.45 6.90 36.19
C HIS A 54 7.79 8.07 35.43
N PRO A 55 6.75 7.80 34.61
CA PRO A 55 6.07 8.79 33.79
C PRO A 55 5.26 9.79 34.61
N GLU A 56 4.80 9.43 35.81
CA GLU A 56 3.98 10.27 36.68
C GLU A 56 4.70 11.56 37.10
N ASN A 57 6.03 11.54 37.15
CA ASN A 57 6.89 12.65 37.55
C ASN A 57 7.70 13.24 36.39
N ALA A 58 7.41 12.82 35.16
CA ALA A 58 8.14 13.24 33.97
C ALA A 58 7.63 14.57 33.41
N PHE A 59 8.55 15.36 32.86
CA PHE A 59 8.19 16.44 31.94
C PHE A 59 7.54 15.84 30.68
N GLU A 60 6.46 16.46 30.19
CA GLU A 60 5.69 15.99 29.03
C GLU A 60 5.51 17.10 27.99
N MET A 61 5.71 16.79 26.72
CA MET A 61 5.37 17.71 25.62
C MET A 61 5.07 16.97 24.31
N TYR A 62 4.34 17.62 23.41
CA TYR A 62 4.12 17.10 22.06
C TYR A 62 5.44 17.07 21.27
N ARG A 63 5.70 15.95 20.59
CA ARG A 63 6.82 15.81 19.67
C ARG A 63 6.36 15.14 18.39
N ALA A 64 6.77 15.75 17.30
CA ALA A 64 6.88 15.07 16.02
C ALA A 64 8.29 14.49 15.90
N VAL A 65 8.39 13.23 15.49
CA VAL A 65 9.64 12.48 15.42
C VAL A 65 9.63 11.71 14.12
N ALA A 66 10.58 11.98 13.24
CA ALA A 66 10.64 11.28 11.97
C ALA A 66 10.68 9.75 12.16
N ASN A 67 9.95 9.05 11.29
CA ASN A 67 9.83 7.60 11.20
C ASN A 67 9.22 6.95 12.47
N HIS A 68 8.54 7.75 13.31
CA HIS A 68 7.84 7.36 14.53
C HIS A 68 6.40 7.89 14.59
N ASP A 69 5.65 7.43 15.59
CA ASP A 69 4.30 7.92 15.85
C ASP A 69 4.37 9.25 16.62
N ASN A 70 3.83 10.33 16.04
CA ASN A 70 3.77 11.66 16.66
C ASN A 70 2.84 11.66 17.89
N GLY A 71 3.15 12.49 18.89
CA GLY A 71 2.28 12.62 20.08
C GLY A 71 2.97 13.19 21.32
N LEU A 72 2.27 13.13 22.45
CA LEU A 72 2.83 13.51 23.76
C LEU A 72 3.92 12.51 24.18
N LYS A 73 5.10 13.01 24.51
CA LYS A 73 6.24 12.23 24.99
C LYS A 73 6.62 12.69 26.39
N ARG A 74 7.05 11.74 27.22
CA ARG A 74 7.51 11.94 28.60
C ARG A 74 9.01 11.64 28.67
N PHE A 75 9.79 12.50 29.32
CA PHE A 75 11.24 12.45 29.21
C PHE A 75 11.93 12.02 30.50
N GLY A 76 12.92 11.12 30.37
CA GLY A 76 13.89 10.85 31.44
C GLY A 76 14.94 11.96 31.52
N PHE A 77 15.65 12.17 30.40
CA PHE A 77 16.74 13.12 30.25
C PHE A 77 16.48 14.11 29.10
N PRO A 78 15.73 15.21 29.34
CA PRO A 78 15.54 16.26 28.34
C PRO A 78 16.76 17.20 28.29
N LEU A 79 17.74 16.89 27.43
CA LEU A 79 18.93 17.70 27.17
C LEU A 79 18.61 18.76 26.10
N PHE A 80 17.94 19.83 26.52
CA PHE A 80 17.52 20.91 25.63
C PHE A 80 18.42 22.13 25.80
N ASP A 81 18.86 22.71 24.68
CA ASP A 81 19.60 23.99 24.65
C ASP A 81 20.89 23.95 25.51
N CYS A 82 21.61 22.82 25.48
CA CYS A 82 22.84 22.59 26.24
C CYS A 82 24.10 22.83 25.40
N GLU A 83 25.23 23.08 26.06
CA GLU A 83 26.55 23.19 25.42
C GLU A 83 27.58 22.35 26.19
N ASN A 84 28.28 21.43 25.53
CA ASN A 84 29.30 20.55 26.13
C ASN A 84 28.81 19.82 27.39
N ILE A 85 27.69 19.10 27.29
CA ILE A 85 27.09 18.35 28.40
C ILE A 85 27.43 16.85 28.29
N THR A 86 27.84 16.24 29.40
CA THR A 86 28.11 14.80 29.49
C THR A 86 27.20 14.13 30.53
N ILE A 87 26.54 13.05 30.14
CA ILE A 87 25.87 12.11 31.06
C ILE A 87 26.75 10.86 31.14
N ASP A 88 27.45 10.70 32.28
CA ASP A 88 28.25 9.53 32.58
C ASP A 88 27.50 8.64 33.57
N GLY A 89 27.00 7.52 33.07
CA GLY A 89 26.20 6.58 33.84
C GLY A 89 26.99 5.73 34.84
N GLY A 90 28.33 5.70 34.76
CA GLY A 90 29.16 4.90 35.67
C GLY A 90 28.89 3.39 35.65
N GLY A 91 28.30 2.85 34.57
CA GLY A 91 27.86 1.45 34.46
C GLY A 91 26.45 1.19 35.02
N SER A 92 25.63 2.23 35.18
CA SER A 92 24.28 2.13 35.74
C SER A 92 23.26 1.57 34.76
N LEU A 93 22.19 0.99 35.31
CA LEU A 93 20.96 0.66 34.59
C LEU A 93 19.94 1.78 34.80
N PHE A 94 19.45 2.36 33.71
CA PHE A 94 18.31 3.28 33.69
C PHE A 94 17.07 2.48 33.28
N LEU A 95 16.21 2.19 34.25
CA LEU A 95 15.04 1.33 34.10
C LEU A 95 13.77 2.18 34.03
N PHE A 96 13.05 2.10 32.91
CA PHE A 96 11.88 2.93 32.63
C PHE A 96 10.57 2.19 32.90
N HIS A 97 9.63 2.88 33.54
CA HIS A 97 8.33 2.34 33.98
C HIS A 97 7.19 2.92 33.14
N GLY A 98 7.12 2.59 31.85
CA GLY A 98 6.03 3.06 31.00
C GLY A 98 6.46 3.66 29.67
N ARG A 99 5.51 4.37 29.04
CA ARG A 99 5.77 5.15 27.82
C ARG A 99 6.57 6.39 28.14
N MET A 100 7.89 6.25 28.10
CA MET A 100 8.86 7.32 28.29
C MET A 100 9.93 7.25 27.20
N VAL A 101 10.48 8.41 26.84
CA VAL A 101 11.68 8.55 26.02
C VAL A 101 12.85 8.76 26.98
N PRO A 102 13.77 7.80 27.11
CA PRO A 102 14.92 7.88 28.00
C PRO A 102 15.73 9.14 27.81
N VAL A 103 16.27 9.37 26.62
CA VAL A 103 17.14 10.53 26.35
C VAL A 103 16.63 11.30 25.15
N THR A 104 16.53 12.63 25.30
CA THR A 104 16.25 13.52 24.18
C THR A 104 17.26 14.66 24.16
N ILE A 105 17.98 14.80 23.06
CA ILE A 105 18.97 15.84 22.80
C ILE A 105 18.38 16.78 21.75
N GLU A 106 18.18 18.04 22.10
CA GLU A 106 17.64 19.03 21.17
C GLU A 106 18.36 20.36 21.29
N ARG A 107 18.66 20.98 20.14
CA ARG A 107 19.34 22.29 20.05
C ARG A 107 20.60 22.35 20.92
N THR A 108 21.31 21.22 21.00
CA THR A 108 22.46 21.04 21.87
C THR A 108 23.72 20.86 21.03
N ARG A 109 24.83 21.47 21.47
CA ARG A 109 26.14 21.28 20.84
C ARG A 109 27.08 20.60 21.84
N GLY A 110 27.73 19.50 21.44
CA GLY A 110 28.66 18.79 22.31
C GLY A 110 27.95 17.96 23.38
N ALA A 111 27.12 17.00 23.00
CA ALA A 111 26.50 16.09 23.96
C ALA A 111 27.26 14.76 24.00
N THR A 112 27.64 14.28 25.18
CA THR A 112 28.25 12.95 25.36
C THR A 112 27.38 12.09 26.28
N LEU A 113 26.96 10.93 25.80
CA LEU A 113 26.28 9.90 26.58
C LEU A 113 27.23 8.73 26.76
N LYS A 114 27.50 8.30 27.99
CA LYS A 114 28.39 7.15 28.19
C LYS A 114 28.15 6.32 29.42
N ASN A 115 28.55 5.04 29.34
CA ASN A 115 28.59 4.10 30.45
C ASN A 115 27.24 3.85 31.13
N PHE A 116 26.17 3.54 30.38
CA PHE A 116 24.91 3.10 30.97
C PHE A 116 24.14 2.15 30.07
N THR A 117 23.18 1.47 30.68
CA THR A 117 22.20 0.61 30.01
C THR A 117 20.81 1.24 30.13
N ILE A 118 20.02 1.18 29.06
CA ILE A 118 18.60 1.55 29.03
C ILE A 118 17.77 0.28 28.88
N ASP A 119 16.76 0.10 29.72
CA ASP A 119 15.74 -0.94 29.58
C ASP A 119 14.39 -0.48 30.14
N TRP A 120 13.35 -1.26 29.88
CA TRP A 120 12.01 -1.10 30.44
C TRP A 120 11.65 -2.30 31.31
N VAL A 121 10.83 -2.04 32.33
CA VAL A 121 10.30 -3.10 33.22
C VAL A 121 9.46 -4.12 32.45
N ARG A 122 8.80 -3.68 31.38
CA ARG A 122 8.05 -4.54 30.45
C ARG A 122 8.37 -4.16 29.01
N SER A 123 8.42 -5.16 28.15
CA SER A 123 8.64 -4.95 26.72
C SER A 123 7.44 -4.33 26.01
N PHE A 124 7.70 -3.78 24.83
CA PHE A 124 6.66 -3.24 23.96
C PHE A 124 6.10 -4.26 22.96
N HIS A 125 6.72 -5.44 22.87
CA HIS A 125 6.21 -6.61 22.15
C HIS A 125 5.73 -7.69 23.13
N ALA A 126 5.05 -8.70 22.58
CA ALA A 126 4.63 -9.89 23.30
C ALA A 126 5.17 -11.15 22.64
N GLU A 127 5.56 -12.14 23.45
CA GLU A 127 6.15 -13.40 22.98
C GLU A 127 5.26 -14.58 23.36
N MET A 128 5.12 -15.51 22.41
CA MET A 128 4.23 -16.66 22.53
C MET A 128 4.93 -17.90 21.97
N THR A 129 5.22 -18.89 22.81
CA THR A 129 5.87 -20.13 22.38
C THR A 129 4.85 -21.04 21.71
N VAL A 130 5.17 -21.58 20.54
CA VAL A 130 4.35 -22.56 19.83
C VAL A 130 4.49 -23.93 20.49
N VAL A 131 3.39 -24.47 21.04
CA VAL A 131 3.40 -25.73 21.80
C VAL A 131 2.69 -26.89 21.10
N GLU A 132 1.76 -26.59 20.20
CA GLU A 132 1.08 -27.58 19.35
C GLU A 132 0.92 -27.01 17.94
N ARG A 133 0.94 -27.87 16.92
CA ARG A 133 0.69 -27.46 15.54
C ARG A 133 -0.17 -28.48 14.81
N ASP A 134 -1.02 -28.01 13.91
CA ASP A 134 -1.79 -28.79 12.96
C ASP A 134 -1.66 -28.15 11.57
N GLU A 135 -0.87 -28.78 10.70
CA GLU A 135 -0.63 -28.27 9.35
C GLU A 135 -1.84 -28.47 8.43
N ALA A 136 -2.67 -29.50 8.68
CA ALA A 136 -3.84 -29.79 7.85
C ALA A 136 -4.92 -28.72 8.08
N ASP A 137 -5.13 -28.34 9.34
CA ASP A 137 -6.08 -27.31 9.74
C ASP A 137 -5.47 -25.90 9.71
N LYS A 138 -4.18 -25.77 9.35
CA LYS A 138 -3.40 -24.52 9.40
C LYS A 138 -3.62 -23.77 10.73
N SER A 139 -3.53 -24.51 11.83
CA SER A 139 -3.76 -24.00 13.18
C SER A 139 -2.65 -24.41 14.12
N PHE A 140 -2.48 -23.69 15.21
CA PHE A 140 -1.46 -23.98 16.21
C PHE A 140 -1.88 -23.44 17.57
N VAL A 141 -1.31 -24.00 18.64
CA VAL A 141 -1.52 -23.53 20.00
C VAL A 141 -0.24 -22.88 20.47
N VAL A 142 -0.38 -21.71 21.06
CA VAL A 142 0.72 -21.01 21.70
C VAL A 142 0.50 -20.88 23.21
N GLU A 143 1.60 -20.69 23.93
CA GLU A 143 1.67 -20.44 25.37
C GLU A 143 2.41 -19.13 25.61
N THR A 144 1.92 -18.28 26.51
CA THR A 144 2.55 -16.99 26.85
C THR A 144 2.65 -16.79 28.37
N GLU A 145 3.54 -15.92 28.81
CA GLU A 145 3.71 -15.56 30.21
C GLU A 145 2.91 -14.29 30.55
N PRO A 146 1.72 -14.37 31.17
CA PRO A 146 0.87 -13.19 31.39
C PRO A 146 1.46 -12.16 32.36
N GLU A 147 2.45 -12.55 33.17
CA GLU A 147 3.16 -11.61 34.06
C GLU A 147 4.10 -10.69 33.27
N LYS A 148 4.73 -11.21 32.20
CA LYS A 148 5.58 -10.44 31.27
C LYS A 148 4.75 -9.74 30.19
N TYR A 149 3.80 -10.48 29.61
CA TYR A 149 2.96 -10.05 28.48
C TYR A 149 1.48 -10.13 28.86
N PRO A 150 0.99 -9.20 29.69
CA PRO A 150 -0.41 -9.19 30.11
C PRO A 150 -1.35 -9.07 28.91
N TYR A 151 -2.44 -9.81 28.93
CA TYR A 151 -3.38 -9.86 27.81
C TYR A 151 -4.81 -10.09 28.29
N THR A 152 -5.77 -9.78 27.41
CA THR A 152 -7.16 -10.19 27.52
C THR A 152 -7.59 -10.95 26.25
N ILE A 153 -8.61 -11.79 26.36
CA ILE A 153 -9.25 -12.44 25.21
C ILE A 153 -10.68 -11.95 25.12
N ALA A 154 -11.03 -11.31 24.02
CA ALA A 154 -12.36 -10.76 23.77
C ALA A 154 -12.68 -10.86 22.27
N GLY A 155 -13.92 -11.22 21.93
CA GLY A 155 -14.40 -11.26 20.55
C GLY A 155 -13.57 -12.19 19.62
N GLY A 156 -13.03 -13.30 20.15
CA GLY A 156 -12.19 -14.22 19.38
C GLY A 156 -10.80 -13.67 19.04
N LYS A 157 -10.34 -12.63 19.75
CA LYS A 157 -9.00 -12.04 19.58
C LYS A 157 -8.27 -12.01 20.92
N ILE A 158 -6.94 -12.06 20.87
CA ILE A 158 -6.07 -11.73 21.99
C ILE A 158 -5.64 -10.27 21.88
N LEU A 159 -5.71 -9.54 22.99
CA LEU A 159 -5.31 -8.15 23.11
C LEU A 159 -4.23 -8.02 24.17
N PHE A 160 -3.01 -7.65 23.77
CA PHE A 160 -1.86 -7.44 24.65
C PHE A 160 -1.89 -6.05 25.24
N GLN A 161 -1.78 -5.96 26.57
CA GLN A 161 -1.77 -4.70 27.30
C GLN A 161 -0.37 -4.11 27.32
N ARG A 162 -0.22 -2.92 26.73
CA ARG A 162 1.05 -2.22 26.53
C ARG A 162 0.93 -0.79 27.05
N TYR A 163 1.23 -0.62 28.34
CA TYR A 163 1.29 0.70 28.98
C TYR A 163 0.07 1.61 28.70
N GLY A 164 -1.12 1.06 28.92
CA GLY A 164 -2.40 1.76 28.75
C GLY A 164 -3.05 1.60 27.38
N GLN A 165 -2.62 0.61 26.60
CA GLN A 165 -3.17 0.31 25.28
C GLN A 165 -3.31 -1.19 25.07
N ASP A 166 -4.42 -1.61 24.48
CA ASP A 166 -4.71 -3.02 24.20
C ASP A 166 -4.55 -3.27 22.70
N ASP A 167 -3.44 -3.92 22.32
CA ASP A 167 -3.10 -4.20 20.92
C ASP A 167 -3.45 -5.63 20.53
N PRO A 168 -4.07 -5.87 19.36
CA PRO A 168 -4.14 -7.22 18.81
C PRO A 168 -2.73 -7.72 18.45
N ILE A 169 -2.62 -8.99 18.02
CA ILE A 169 -1.35 -9.55 17.49
C ILE A 169 -0.70 -8.57 16.48
N GLY A 170 -1.49 -8.00 15.57
CA GLY A 170 -1.03 -7.02 14.59
C GLY A 170 0.12 -7.55 13.73
N SER A 171 1.13 -6.74 13.51
CA SER A 171 2.40 -7.18 12.93
C SER A 171 3.09 -8.18 13.85
N ASN A 172 3.54 -9.28 13.26
CA ASN A 172 4.11 -10.41 13.98
C ASN A 172 5.07 -11.22 13.11
N MET A 173 5.91 -12.00 13.77
CA MET A 173 6.95 -12.81 13.15
C MET A 173 7.34 -13.98 14.04
N VAL A 174 7.86 -15.05 13.45
CA VAL A 174 8.24 -16.27 14.17
C VAL A 174 9.75 -16.39 14.23
N PHE A 175 10.27 -16.70 15.41
CA PHE A 175 11.69 -16.71 15.72
C PHE A 175 12.14 -18.07 16.26
N ASP A 176 13.41 -18.37 16.01
CA ASP A 176 14.13 -19.46 16.65
C ASP A 176 14.52 -19.01 18.07
N PRO A 177 14.17 -19.75 19.13
CA PRO A 177 14.50 -19.34 20.50
C PRO A 177 15.98 -19.50 20.87
N GLU A 178 16.73 -20.34 20.15
CA GLU A 178 18.16 -20.59 20.41
C GLU A 178 19.02 -19.52 19.75
N THR A 179 18.78 -19.23 18.47
CA THR A 179 19.53 -18.21 17.73
C THR A 179 18.91 -16.82 17.84
N ARG A 180 17.69 -16.70 18.36
CA ARG A 180 16.88 -15.46 18.45
C ARG A 180 16.67 -14.75 17.12
N SER A 181 16.94 -15.43 16.01
CA SER A 181 16.76 -14.92 14.64
C SER A 181 15.36 -15.26 14.14
N PRO A 182 14.80 -14.48 13.19
CA PRO A 182 13.64 -14.92 12.44
C PRO A 182 13.91 -16.29 11.81
N ILE A 183 12.95 -17.21 11.86
CA ILE A 183 13.15 -18.52 11.22
C ILE A 183 13.19 -18.39 9.69
N TYR A 184 13.87 -19.32 9.03
CA TYR A 184 13.89 -19.44 7.56
C TYR A 184 12.46 -19.35 6.99
N GLU A 185 12.26 -18.47 6.00
CA GLU A 185 10.95 -18.16 5.42
C GLU A 185 9.86 -17.78 6.45
N THR A 186 10.21 -17.01 7.49
CA THR A 186 9.26 -16.67 8.57
C THR A 186 7.92 -16.08 8.08
N ASN A 187 7.89 -15.46 6.89
CA ASN A 187 6.68 -14.87 6.31
C ASN A 187 5.56 -15.91 6.04
N GLN A 188 5.91 -17.19 5.87
CA GLN A 188 4.97 -18.31 5.71
C GLN A 188 4.18 -18.60 7.00
N TYR A 189 4.71 -18.17 8.15
CA TYR A 189 4.13 -18.44 9.47
C TYR A 189 3.48 -17.20 10.10
N SER A 190 3.49 -16.05 9.41
CA SER A 190 2.90 -14.82 9.93
C SER A 190 1.37 -14.96 10.09
N VAL A 191 0.87 -14.43 11.19
CA VAL A 191 -0.55 -14.43 11.56
C VAL A 191 -1.22 -13.20 10.98
N ASN A 192 -2.18 -13.38 10.09
CA ASN A 192 -3.08 -12.32 9.69
C ASN A 192 -4.06 -12.04 10.85
N SER A 193 -3.76 -11.04 11.68
CA SER A 193 -4.55 -10.72 12.88
C SER A 193 -5.98 -10.26 12.60
N LYS A 194 -6.30 -9.86 11.35
CA LYS A 194 -7.68 -9.50 10.96
C LYS A 194 -8.55 -10.76 10.79
N ARG A 195 -7.97 -11.86 10.28
CA ARG A 195 -8.67 -13.13 10.01
C ARG A 195 -8.52 -14.18 11.11
N ALA A 196 -7.39 -14.15 11.81
CA ALA A 196 -7.06 -15.14 12.82
C ALA A 196 -8.09 -15.13 13.95
N LYS A 197 -8.61 -16.30 14.28
CA LYS A 197 -9.44 -16.52 15.46
C LYS A 197 -8.57 -17.11 16.57
N VAL A 198 -8.75 -16.56 17.77
CA VAL A 198 -8.03 -16.96 18.97
C VAL A 198 -8.99 -17.54 19.99
N THR A 199 -8.78 -18.81 20.34
CA THR A 199 -9.62 -19.55 21.29
C THR A 199 -8.77 -20.07 22.45
N ALA A 200 -9.17 -19.77 23.69
CA ALA A 200 -8.48 -20.32 24.87
C ALA A 200 -8.60 -21.85 24.92
N THR A 201 -7.47 -22.55 25.06
CA THR A 201 -7.41 -24.02 25.16
C THR A 201 -6.95 -24.51 26.54
N GLY A 202 -6.45 -23.60 27.37
CA GLY A 202 -6.02 -23.89 28.73
C GLY A 202 -5.56 -22.63 29.45
N ARG A 203 -4.96 -22.78 30.62
CA ARG A 203 -4.34 -21.66 31.34
C ARG A 203 -3.15 -21.16 30.52
N ASN A 204 -3.16 -19.87 30.16
CA ASN A 204 -2.12 -19.22 29.37
C ASN A 204 -1.88 -19.81 27.96
N ARG A 205 -2.80 -20.67 27.49
CA ARG A 205 -2.71 -21.35 26.20
C ARG A 205 -3.90 -21.00 25.32
N PHE A 206 -3.62 -20.71 24.06
CA PHE A 206 -4.65 -20.36 23.10
C PHE A 206 -4.31 -20.88 21.71
N ARG A 207 -5.35 -21.38 21.03
CA ARG A 207 -5.30 -21.81 19.64
C ARG A 207 -5.48 -20.61 18.73
N ILE A 208 -4.64 -20.51 17.72
CA ILE A 208 -4.73 -19.57 16.61
C ILE A 208 -5.12 -20.36 15.35
N GLU A 209 -6.20 -19.97 14.70
CA GLU A 209 -6.77 -20.63 13.52
C GLU A 209 -7.20 -19.60 12.46
N ASN A 210 -7.38 -20.01 11.20
CA ASN A 210 -7.92 -19.20 10.10
C ASN A 210 -7.11 -17.94 9.72
N GLY A 211 -5.81 -17.91 9.99
CA GLY A 211 -4.99 -16.71 9.77
C GLY A 211 -3.53 -16.94 9.40
N VAL A 212 -3.10 -18.17 9.10
CA VAL A 212 -1.70 -18.46 8.72
C VAL A 212 -1.62 -19.23 7.40
N LYS A 213 -0.53 -19.04 6.64
CA LYS A 213 -0.28 -19.84 5.43
C LYS A 213 0.17 -21.25 5.79
N ARG A 214 1.05 -21.37 6.80
CA ARG A 214 1.56 -22.60 7.39
C ARG A 214 1.56 -22.52 8.91
N ALA A 215 1.39 -23.66 9.58
CA ALA A 215 1.51 -23.70 11.03
C ALA A 215 3.00 -23.61 11.43
N PRO A 216 3.38 -22.73 12.38
CA PRO A 216 4.77 -22.60 12.79
C PRO A 216 5.31 -23.89 13.44
N PRO A 217 6.63 -24.13 13.39
CA PRO A 217 7.27 -25.25 14.09
C PRO A 217 6.98 -25.25 15.60
N ILE A 218 6.84 -26.43 16.21
CA ILE A 218 6.74 -26.52 17.67
C ILE A 218 8.08 -26.10 18.28
N GLY A 219 8.03 -25.31 19.34
CA GLY A 219 9.19 -24.75 20.03
C GLY A 219 9.61 -23.37 19.54
N SER A 220 9.15 -22.92 18.37
CA SER A 220 9.43 -21.55 17.91
C SER A 220 8.62 -20.51 18.69
N VAL A 221 9.04 -19.24 18.60
CA VAL A 221 8.41 -18.13 19.33
C VAL A 221 7.74 -17.19 18.34
N LEU A 222 6.42 -17.05 18.44
CA LEU A 222 5.67 -16.00 17.75
C LEU A 222 5.79 -14.70 18.55
N VAL A 223 6.42 -13.69 17.94
CA VAL A 223 6.53 -12.34 18.49
C VAL A 223 5.46 -11.46 17.85
N ALA A 224 4.61 -10.85 18.68
CA ALA A 224 3.61 -9.88 18.28
C ALA A 224 4.02 -8.47 18.73
N TYR A 225 3.99 -7.50 17.82
CA TYR A 225 4.44 -6.13 18.09
C TYR A 225 3.42 -5.06 17.70
N GLY A 226 2.16 -5.46 17.45
CA GLY A 226 0.99 -4.57 17.44
C GLY A 226 0.73 -3.91 16.10
N VAL A 227 -0.04 -2.82 16.10
CA VAL A 227 -0.49 -2.14 14.88
C VAL A 227 0.03 -0.71 14.80
N HIS A 228 0.02 -0.14 13.61
CA HIS A 228 0.19 1.30 13.44
C HIS A 228 -1.11 2.04 13.80
N PRO A 229 -1.12 3.24 14.42
CA PRO A 229 0.00 4.15 14.77
C PRO A 229 0.50 3.99 16.20
N THR A 230 0.64 2.76 16.69
CA THR A 230 1.00 2.52 18.09
C THR A 230 2.21 1.61 18.25
N SER A 231 2.83 1.29 17.11
CA SER A 231 3.99 0.42 16.99
C SER A 231 5.32 1.16 17.21
N ARG A 232 5.36 2.50 17.19
CA ARG A 232 6.59 3.32 17.31
C ARG A 232 6.39 4.58 18.17
N LEU A 233 5.85 4.39 19.38
CA LEU A 233 5.54 5.48 20.31
C LEU A 233 6.72 5.97 21.17
N CYS A 234 7.74 5.15 21.42
CA CYS A 234 8.81 5.47 22.38
C CYS A 234 10.18 4.97 21.91
N GLN A 235 10.95 5.83 21.25
CA GLN A 235 12.36 5.62 20.97
C GLN A 235 13.21 5.69 22.24
N ALA A 236 14.38 5.03 22.26
CA ALA A 236 15.28 5.08 23.42
C ALA A 236 16.11 6.38 23.47
N ILE A 237 16.75 6.76 22.37
CA ILE A 237 17.52 8.01 22.26
C ILE A 237 17.01 8.80 21.05
N HIS A 238 16.60 10.04 21.29
CA HIS A 238 16.19 10.98 20.25
C HIS A 238 17.15 12.16 20.19
N VAL A 239 17.70 12.44 19.01
CA VAL A 239 18.59 13.58 18.79
C VAL A 239 18.01 14.42 17.66
N THR A 240 17.84 15.72 17.87
CA THR A 240 17.31 16.60 16.83
C THR A 240 17.93 17.99 16.86
N ASN A 241 18.16 18.59 15.69
CA ASN A 241 18.64 19.98 15.55
C ASN A 241 19.90 20.27 16.38
N SER A 242 20.84 19.33 16.44
CA SER A 242 21.97 19.35 17.37
C SER A 242 23.31 19.25 16.62
N ALA A 243 24.42 19.29 17.34
CA ALA A 243 25.74 19.07 16.76
C ALA A 243 26.71 18.40 17.74
N ASP A 244 27.66 17.66 17.19
CA ASP A 244 28.80 17.08 17.91
C ASP A 244 28.32 16.14 19.04
N VAL A 245 27.57 15.10 18.65
CA VAL A 245 26.99 14.11 19.58
C VAL A 245 27.85 12.85 19.65
N VAL A 246 28.17 12.41 20.85
CA VAL A 246 28.97 11.20 21.13
C VAL A 246 28.17 10.26 22.02
N ILE A 247 28.08 8.99 21.61
CA ILE A 247 27.49 7.91 22.40
C ILE A 247 28.56 6.82 22.54
N GLU A 248 29.03 6.59 23.76
CA GLU A 248 30.16 5.72 24.05
C GLU A 248 29.78 4.67 25.11
N ASN A 249 29.92 3.38 24.80
CA ASN A 249 29.65 2.31 25.77
C ASN A 249 28.25 2.44 26.41
N VAL A 250 27.23 2.47 25.55
CA VAL A 250 25.82 2.51 25.94
C VAL A 250 25.13 1.26 25.43
N THR A 251 24.27 0.66 26.25
CA THR A 251 23.46 -0.50 25.87
C THR A 251 21.98 -0.16 25.89
N ILE A 252 21.22 -0.60 24.89
CA ILE A 252 19.78 -0.44 24.77
C ILE A 252 19.17 -1.84 24.66
N HIS A 253 18.36 -2.23 25.65
CA HIS A 253 17.75 -3.55 25.69
C HIS A 253 16.38 -3.64 25.02
N ASP A 254 15.64 -2.54 25.01
CA ASP A 254 14.32 -2.47 24.41
C ASP A 254 14.07 -1.06 23.87
N ALA A 255 13.07 -0.92 22.99
CA ALA A 255 12.48 0.36 22.68
C ALA A 255 11.09 0.14 22.08
N GLY A 256 10.14 0.97 22.50
CA GLY A 256 8.80 1.07 21.89
C GLY A 256 8.81 1.76 20.52
N GLY A 257 9.89 1.63 19.76
CA GLY A 257 10.24 2.34 18.53
C GLY A 257 11.69 1.97 18.16
N MET A 258 12.46 2.95 17.69
CA MET A 258 13.88 2.76 17.37
C MET A 258 14.78 2.90 18.62
N GLY A 259 15.95 2.28 18.58
CA GLY A 259 16.98 2.48 19.61
C GLY A 259 17.53 3.91 19.59
N LEU A 260 17.94 4.39 18.43
CA LEU A 260 18.46 5.74 18.21
C LEU A 260 17.83 6.34 16.95
N ILE A 261 17.22 7.51 17.08
CA ILE A 261 16.78 8.34 15.94
C ILE A 261 17.44 9.71 16.01
N VAL A 262 18.14 10.07 14.93
CA VAL A 262 18.85 11.33 14.79
C VAL A 262 18.31 12.11 13.60
N GLU A 263 17.89 13.34 13.86
CA GLU A 263 17.33 14.24 12.88
C GLU A 263 18.17 15.52 12.84
N ARG A 264 18.45 16.08 11.67
CA ARG A 264 18.98 17.47 11.56
C ARG A 264 20.21 17.76 12.43
N THR A 265 21.13 16.80 12.49
CA THR A 265 22.29 16.86 13.37
C THR A 265 23.61 16.83 12.60
N ASP A 266 24.56 17.65 13.05
CA ASP A 266 25.90 17.76 12.48
C ASP A 266 26.90 16.98 13.33
N ASN A 267 27.57 15.98 12.76
CA ASN A 267 28.50 15.06 13.45
C ASN A 267 27.87 14.19 14.55
N VAL A 268 27.95 12.87 14.35
CA VAL A 268 27.54 11.88 15.35
C VAL A 268 28.60 10.79 15.41
N THR A 269 29.04 10.45 16.62
CA THR A 269 29.95 9.32 16.87
C THR A 269 29.30 8.31 17.80
N LEU A 270 29.19 7.08 17.34
CA LEU A 270 28.82 5.92 18.11
C LEU A 270 30.05 5.04 18.26
N ASP A 271 30.45 4.77 19.49
CA ASP A 271 31.55 3.85 19.81
C ASP A 271 31.07 2.88 20.88
N HIS A 272 31.06 1.58 20.58
CA HIS A 272 30.51 0.56 21.46
C HIS A 272 29.04 0.82 21.87
N LEU A 273 28.21 1.29 20.94
CA LEU A 273 26.75 1.25 21.13
C LEU A 273 26.27 -0.20 20.94
N VAL A 274 25.51 -0.70 21.90
CA VAL A 274 24.94 -2.04 21.86
C VAL A 274 23.41 -1.95 21.86
N VAL A 275 22.77 -2.56 20.87
CA VAL A 275 21.32 -2.79 20.84
C VAL A 275 21.12 -4.30 20.80
N THR A 276 20.62 -4.88 21.90
CA THR A 276 20.43 -6.33 22.04
C THR A 276 19.40 -6.66 23.09
N SER A 277 18.62 -7.72 22.89
CA SER A 277 17.68 -8.21 23.90
C SER A 277 18.40 -8.83 25.10
N THR A 278 17.70 -8.88 26.23
CA THR A 278 18.13 -9.65 27.41
C THR A 278 17.83 -11.15 27.22
N ASP A 279 18.42 -12.02 28.06
CA ASP A 279 18.24 -13.47 27.95
C ASP A 279 16.81 -13.98 28.11
N ASP A 280 15.93 -13.15 28.65
CA ASP A 280 14.53 -13.45 28.87
C ASP A 280 13.59 -12.97 27.74
N ARG A 281 14.13 -12.37 26.66
CA ARG A 281 13.39 -11.85 25.50
C ARG A 281 14.06 -12.23 24.18
N ILE A 282 13.26 -12.47 23.15
CA ILE A 282 13.75 -12.66 21.77
C ILE A 282 14.14 -11.34 21.13
N VAL A 283 13.32 -10.30 21.30
CA VAL A 283 13.46 -9.03 20.58
C VAL A 283 14.04 -7.92 21.44
N SER A 284 14.87 -7.06 20.82
CA SER A 284 15.34 -5.81 21.39
C SER A 284 14.36 -4.67 21.08
N THR A 285 14.57 -3.93 19.99
CA THR A 285 13.76 -2.77 19.61
C THR A 285 12.66 -3.13 18.62
N ARG A 286 11.49 -2.47 18.71
CA ARG A 286 10.36 -2.69 17.78
C ARG A 286 10.57 -2.14 16.37
N ALA A 287 11.58 -1.29 16.20
CA ALA A 287 12.02 -0.76 14.91
C ALA A 287 13.56 -0.79 14.84
N ASP A 288 14.14 0.06 14.02
CA ASP A 288 15.57 0.15 13.72
C ASP A 288 16.43 0.28 14.98
N ALA A 289 17.64 -0.27 14.98
CA ALA A 289 18.61 0.04 16.05
C ALA A 289 19.03 1.50 15.98
N THR A 290 19.37 1.98 14.78
CA THR A 290 19.81 3.35 14.54
C THR A 290 19.23 3.91 13.26
N HIS A 291 18.90 5.20 13.26
CA HIS A 291 18.28 5.85 12.12
C HIS A 291 18.69 7.33 12.06
N PHE A 292 19.05 7.82 10.87
CA PHE A 292 19.61 9.14 10.65
C PHE A 292 18.94 9.80 9.45
N ILE A 293 18.23 10.91 9.69
CA ILE A 293 17.52 11.65 8.64
C ILE A 293 17.95 13.12 8.62
N GLY A 294 18.37 13.57 7.42
CA GLY A 294 18.78 14.96 7.20
C GLY A 294 19.94 15.39 8.10
N CYS A 295 20.94 14.54 8.28
CA CYS A 295 22.18 14.82 9.03
C CYS A 295 23.28 15.39 8.13
N LYS A 296 24.35 15.93 8.71
CA LYS A 296 25.54 16.39 7.94
C LYS A 296 26.82 16.17 8.73
N GLY A 297 27.96 16.51 8.12
CA GLY A 297 29.27 16.27 8.70
C GLY A 297 29.60 14.78 8.60
N THR A 298 30.04 14.16 9.69
CA THR A 298 30.37 12.73 9.70
C THR A 298 29.52 11.96 10.71
N ILE A 299 28.87 10.90 10.24
CA ILE A 299 28.33 9.84 11.09
C ILE A 299 29.39 8.73 11.18
N LYS A 300 29.83 8.43 12.40
CA LYS A 300 30.86 7.43 12.68
C LYS A 300 30.31 6.35 13.59
N LEU A 301 30.43 5.09 13.19
CA LEU A 301 30.04 3.91 13.96
C LEU A 301 31.24 2.97 14.07
N GLU A 302 31.75 2.80 15.28
CA GLU A 302 32.85 1.89 15.58
C GLU A 302 32.49 0.91 16.70
N ASN A 303 32.84 -0.36 16.50
CA ASN A 303 32.74 -1.40 17.54
C ASN A 303 31.31 -1.60 18.11
N CYS A 304 30.27 -1.28 17.33
CA CYS A 304 28.88 -1.42 17.75
C CYS A 304 28.35 -2.85 17.53
N LEU A 305 27.38 -3.25 18.35
CA LEU A 305 26.65 -4.51 18.23
C LEU A 305 25.15 -4.23 18.10
N PHE A 306 24.56 -4.67 17.00
CA PHE A 306 23.14 -4.51 16.70
C PHE A 306 22.53 -5.88 16.41
N GLU A 307 21.71 -6.38 17.33
CA GLU A 307 21.02 -7.66 17.17
C GLU A 307 19.59 -7.63 17.74
N HIS A 308 18.78 -8.59 17.29
CA HIS A 308 17.43 -8.87 17.79
C HIS A 308 16.36 -7.79 17.52
N MET A 309 16.63 -6.76 16.73
CA MET A 309 15.64 -5.74 16.41
C MET A 309 14.69 -6.17 15.29
N LEU A 310 13.50 -5.55 15.25
CA LEU A 310 12.46 -5.84 14.27
C LEU A 310 12.56 -5.06 12.95
N ASP A 311 13.61 -4.26 12.78
CA ASP A 311 13.89 -3.54 11.53
C ASP A 311 15.41 -3.48 11.26
N ASP A 312 15.88 -2.43 10.60
CA ASP A 312 17.26 -2.32 10.15
C ASP A 312 18.26 -2.10 11.30
N GLY A 313 19.52 -2.49 11.10
CA GLY A 313 20.60 -2.10 12.02
C GLY A 313 20.90 -0.60 11.94
N ILE A 314 20.94 -0.07 10.72
CA ILE A 314 21.10 1.36 10.47
C ILE A 314 20.34 1.78 9.20
N ASN A 315 19.69 2.95 9.26
CA ASN A 315 19.21 3.68 8.10
C ASN A 315 19.80 5.11 8.06
N VAL A 316 20.41 5.52 6.95
CA VAL A 316 20.94 6.89 6.74
C VAL A 316 20.38 7.47 5.45
N HIS A 317 19.57 8.53 5.54
CA HIS A 317 18.94 9.13 4.37
C HIS A 317 18.64 10.64 4.49
N GLY A 318 18.38 11.27 3.35
CA GLY A 318 17.71 12.57 3.25
C GLY A 318 16.19 12.41 3.02
N ALA A 319 15.46 13.52 2.89
CA ALA A 319 14.04 13.45 2.50
C ALA A 319 13.83 13.99 1.08
N TYR A 320 12.96 13.33 0.32
CA TYR A 320 12.25 13.95 -0.80
C TYR A 320 11.01 14.65 -0.25
N VAL A 321 10.80 15.90 -0.66
CA VAL A 321 9.59 16.65 -0.31
C VAL A 321 8.86 17.02 -1.59
N LYS A 322 7.56 16.72 -1.64
CA LYS A 322 6.69 17.11 -2.76
C LYS A 322 6.61 18.62 -2.86
N VAL A 323 6.64 19.12 -4.09
CA VAL A 323 6.20 20.48 -4.40
C VAL A 323 4.74 20.36 -4.82
N GLU A 324 3.84 20.87 -3.97
CA GLU A 324 2.40 20.92 -4.25
C GLU A 324 2.09 21.98 -5.30
N GLU A 325 2.76 23.14 -5.21
CA GLU A 325 2.52 24.25 -6.12
C GLU A 325 3.76 25.16 -6.22
N TYR A 326 4.06 25.65 -7.42
CA TYR A 326 4.95 26.79 -7.61
C TYR A 326 4.10 28.08 -7.60
N LEU A 327 4.25 28.89 -6.55
CA LEU A 327 3.38 30.05 -6.28
C LEU A 327 3.77 31.30 -7.08
N GLY A 328 4.84 31.24 -7.88
CA GLY A 328 5.48 32.40 -8.48
C GLY A 328 6.48 33.06 -7.53
N ASP A 329 7.17 34.11 -8.00
CA ASP A 329 8.13 34.91 -7.22
C ASP A 329 9.20 34.11 -6.44
N ARG A 330 9.58 32.93 -6.97
CA ARG A 330 10.55 31.99 -6.36
C ARG A 330 10.04 31.30 -5.10
N GLU A 331 8.73 31.20 -4.92
CA GLU A 331 8.08 30.52 -3.79
C GLU A 331 7.46 29.18 -4.20
N PHE A 332 7.62 28.18 -3.33
CA PHE A 332 7.07 26.84 -3.50
C PHE A 332 6.25 26.45 -2.28
N LEU A 333 5.03 25.98 -2.50
CA LEU A 333 4.26 25.25 -1.49
C LEU A 333 4.74 23.80 -1.49
N CYS A 334 5.21 23.32 -0.35
CA CYS A 334 5.81 22.00 -0.19
C CYS A 334 5.05 21.15 0.84
N GLU A 335 5.05 19.83 0.62
CA GLU A 335 4.43 18.84 1.50
C GLU A 335 5.40 17.71 1.89
N ILE A 336 5.62 17.54 3.20
CA ILE A 336 6.32 16.40 3.78
C ILE A 336 5.52 15.13 3.47
N SER A 337 6.14 14.24 2.71
CA SER A 337 5.40 13.35 1.80
C SER A 337 4.96 12.03 2.42
N HIS A 338 5.67 11.54 3.43
CA HIS A 338 5.28 10.38 4.23
C HIS A 338 4.80 10.82 5.61
N PHE A 339 3.71 10.24 6.12
CA PHE A 339 3.08 10.71 7.35
C PHE A 339 3.94 10.50 8.60
N GLN A 340 4.81 9.49 8.62
CA GLN A 340 5.77 9.31 9.73
C GLN A 340 6.92 10.32 9.68
N GLN A 341 7.09 11.09 8.59
CA GLN A 341 8.07 12.18 8.53
C GLN A 341 7.46 13.54 8.88
N TRP A 342 6.14 13.61 9.11
CA TRP A 342 5.48 14.86 9.49
C TRP A 342 6.14 15.48 10.72
N GLY A 343 6.46 16.77 10.63
CA GLY A 343 7.20 17.56 11.60
C GLY A 343 8.70 17.68 11.32
N LEU A 344 9.23 16.96 10.31
CA LEU A 344 10.62 17.07 9.89
C LEU A 344 10.96 18.53 9.52
N THR A 345 12.03 19.06 10.13
CA THR A 345 12.60 20.34 9.71
C THR A 345 13.41 20.13 8.43
N PHE A 346 12.76 20.23 7.27
CA PHE A 346 13.39 19.90 5.98
C PHE A 346 14.53 20.85 5.57
N ALA A 347 14.34 22.17 5.71
CA ALA A 347 15.30 23.17 5.25
C ALA A 347 15.29 24.45 6.09
N GLN A 348 16.37 25.22 5.99
CA GLN A 348 16.52 26.55 6.62
C GLN A 348 17.17 27.55 5.66
N PRO A 349 17.08 28.87 5.92
CA PRO A 349 17.79 29.87 5.13
C PRO A 349 19.28 29.56 4.98
N GLY A 350 19.77 29.60 3.74
CA GLY A 350 21.15 29.28 3.39
C GLY A 350 21.40 27.83 2.99
N ASP A 351 20.46 26.91 3.21
CA ASP A 351 20.59 25.53 2.72
C ASP A 351 20.56 25.52 1.17
N LYS A 352 21.50 24.80 0.56
CA LYS A 352 21.45 24.37 -0.84
C LYS A 352 20.45 23.24 -1.01
N ILE A 353 19.65 23.33 -2.07
CA ILE A 353 18.63 22.34 -2.43
C ILE A 353 18.70 22.05 -3.94
N ALA A 354 18.19 20.89 -4.35
CA ALA A 354 17.89 20.63 -5.75
C ALA A 354 16.38 20.50 -5.98
N LEU A 355 15.91 21.08 -7.07
CA LEU A 355 14.57 20.89 -7.61
C LEU A 355 14.63 19.73 -8.61
N LEU A 356 13.74 18.75 -8.43
CA LEU A 356 13.72 17.52 -9.20
C LEU A 356 12.36 17.32 -9.87
N SER A 357 12.38 16.74 -11.07
CA SER A 357 11.17 16.17 -11.66
C SER A 357 10.85 14.88 -10.92
N ARG A 358 9.60 14.65 -10.53
CA ARG A 358 9.20 13.35 -9.97
C ARG A 358 9.06 12.25 -11.03
N LYS A 359 9.09 12.61 -12.33
CA LYS A 359 9.12 11.65 -13.44
C LYS A 359 10.52 11.10 -13.65
N THR A 360 11.53 11.96 -13.68
CA THR A 360 12.91 11.48 -13.87
C THR A 360 13.67 11.21 -12.59
N ILE A 361 13.17 11.71 -11.46
CA ILE A 361 13.82 11.79 -10.14
C ILE A 361 15.22 12.40 -10.15
N LEU A 362 15.60 13.02 -11.27
CA LEU A 362 16.87 13.72 -11.46
C LEU A 362 16.67 15.22 -11.21
N PRO A 363 17.69 15.90 -10.64
CA PRO A 363 17.65 17.33 -10.44
C PRO A 363 17.70 18.06 -11.79
N PHE A 364 16.84 19.07 -11.96
CA PHE A 364 16.86 19.96 -13.13
C PHE A 364 17.39 21.36 -12.79
N ALA A 365 17.41 21.73 -11.50
CA ALA A 365 18.00 22.97 -11.02
C ALA A 365 18.51 22.81 -9.58
N GLU A 366 19.57 23.54 -9.25
CA GLU A 366 20.04 23.72 -7.88
C GLU A 366 19.88 25.18 -7.49
N THR A 367 19.55 25.43 -6.22
CA THR A 367 19.37 26.80 -5.71
C THR A 367 19.63 26.84 -4.20
N THR A 368 19.45 28.00 -3.59
CA THR A 368 19.62 28.20 -2.14
C THR A 368 18.32 28.71 -1.54
N VAL A 369 17.96 28.19 -0.38
CA VAL A 369 16.80 28.64 0.39
C VAL A 369 17.04 30.05 0.94
N GLU A 370 16.12 30.98 0.66
CA GLU A 370 16.08 32.32 1.24
C GLU A 370 15.25 32.33 2.53
N SER A 371 14.08 31.69 2.51
CA SER A 371 13.18 31.64 3.68
C SER A 371 12.32 30.38 3.68
N VAL A 372 11.92 29.95 4.87
CA VAL A 372 10.96 28.85 5.07
C VAL A 372 9.90 29.31 6.05
N LYS A 373 8.63 29.16 5.66
CA LYS A 373 7.46 29.43 6.49
C LYS A 373 6.69 28.14 6.70
N VAL A 374 6.86 27.52 7.87
CA VAL A 374 6.09 26.33 8.27
C VAL A 374 4.62 26.72 8.46
N LEU A 375 3.72 25.99 7.81
CA LEU A 375 2.27 26.22 7.92
C LEU A 375 1.65 25.26 8.94
N ASN A 376 2.05 24.00 8.91
CA ASN A 376 1.66 22.95 9.86
C ASN A 376 2.71 21.81 9.82
N GLU A 377 2.44 20.67 10.45
CA GLU A 377 3.39 19.55 10.55
C GLU A 377 3.73 18.89 9.20
N HIS A 378 2.92 19.04 8.17
CA HIS A 378 3.14 18.42 6.87
C HIS A 378 3.33 19.42 5.72
N ARG A 379 3.06 20.73 5.90
CA ARG A 379 3.20 21.74 4.85
C ARG A 379 4.02 22.95 5.26
N PHE A 380 4.80 23.47 4.31
CA PHE A 380 5.55 24.72 4.44
C PHE A 380 5.65 25.44 3.09
N VAL A 381 5.88 26.75 3.15
CA VAL A 381 6.25 27.55 1.97
C VAL A 381 7.74 27.83 2.01
N MET A 382 8.44 27.61 0.90
CA MET A 382 9.86 27.84 0.76
C MET A 382 10.13 28.86 -0.34
N THR A 383 10.85 29.92 0.00
CA THR A 383 11.38 30.91 -0.95
C THR A 383 12.82 30.56 -1.28
N VAL A 384 13.18 30.56 -2.55
CA VAL A 384 14.56 30.28 -3.02
C VAL A 384 15.18 31.50 -3.71
N LYS A 385 16.53 31.51 -3.82
CA LYS A 385 17.27 32.61 -4.45
C LYS A 385 16.98 32.74 -5.94
N GLU A 386 17.02 31.61 -6.63
CA GLU A 386 16.92 31.52 -8.08
C GLU A 386 16.03 30.34 -8.47
N VAL A 387 15.27 30.50 -9.54
CA VAL A 387 14.49 29.46 -10.22
C VAL A 387 14.88 29.47 -11.69
N PRO A 388 14.80 28.34 -12.40
CA PRO A 388 15.09 28.32 -13.84
C PRO A 388 14.07 29.18 -14.60
N ASP A 389 14.49 29.71 -15.76
CA ASP A 389 13.65 30.54 -16.65
C ASP A 389 12.36 29.83 -17.07
N THR A 390 12.37 28.50 -17.11
CA THR A 390 11.23 27.66 -17.44
C THR A 390 11.19 26.46 -16.50
N MET A 391 10.03 26.23 -15.89
CA MET A 391 9.79 25.05 -15.07
C MET A 391 9.40 23.85 -15.94
N PRO A 392 9.90 22.65 -15.63
CA PRO A 392 9.44 21.45 -16.31
C PRO A 392 7.97 21.16 -15.99
N GLU A 393 7.25 20.59 -16.96
CA GLU A 393 5.88 20.13 -16.76
C GLU A 393 5.84 18.88 -15.86
N GLY A 394 4.74 18.74 -15.11
CA GLY A 394 4.48 17.58 -14.27
C GLY A 394 4.90 17.74 -12.79
N PRO A 395 4.72 16.68 -11.99
CA PRO A 395 4.92 16.74 -10.54
C PRO A 395 6.40 16.97 -10.19
N LEU A 396 6.66 17.85 -9.22
CA LEU A 396 8.00 18.22 -8.80
C LEU A 396 8.27 17.79 -7.35
N SER A 397 9.54 17.68 -7.01
CA SER A 397 10.01 17.44 -5.65
C SER A 397 11.26 18.26 -5.38
N VAL A 398 11.62 18.38 -4.11
CA VAL A 398 12.85 19.01 -3.65
C VAL A 398 13.62 18.05 -2.75
N GLU A 399 14.94 18.07 -2.87
CA GLU A 399 15.87 17.42 -1.93
C GLU A 399 16.82 18.46 -1.32
N ASN A 400 17.24 18.26 -0.07
CA ASN A 400 18.18 19.14 0.61
C ASN A 400 19.62 18.65 0.43
N LEU A 401 20.44 19.39 -0.32
CA LEU A 401 21.82 19.03 -0.62
C LEU A 401 22.81 19.39 0.48
N THR A 402 22.40 20.19 1.47
CA THR A 402 23.28 20.63 2.58
C THR A 402 23.37 19.57 3.68
N TRP A 403 22.36 18.70 3.76
CA TRP A 403 22.18 17.76 4.87
C TRP A 403 22.33 16.31 4.39
N TYR A 404 23.52 16.05 3.85
CA TYR A 404 24.03 14.70 3.59
C TYR A 404 25.33 14.48 4.38
N PRO A 405 25.40 13.44 5.23
CA PRO A 405 26.60 13.13 5.99
C PRO A 405 27.55 12.20 5.22
N ASP A 406 28.85 12.31 5.50
CA ASP A 406 29.78 11.19 5.31
C ASP A 406 29.45 10.09 6.34
N LEU A 407 29.64 8.82 5.96
CA LEU A 407 29.41 7.67 6.83
C LEU A 407 30.67 6.81 6.94
N ILE A 408 31.10 6.53 8.17
CA ILE A 408 32.20 5.60 8.46
C ILE A 408 31.68 4.51 9.41
N MET A 409 31.65 3.27 8.94
CA MET A 409 31.27 2.09 9.70
C MET A 409 32.41 1.08 9.76
N ARG A 410 32.97 0.85 10.95
CA ARG A 410 34.04 -0.13 11.18
C ARG A 410 33.81 -1.06 12.36
N ASN A 411 34.20 -2.32 12.21
CA ASN A 411 34.22 -3.30 13.29
C ASN A 411 32.86 -3.51 13.96
N ASN A 412 31.75 -3.30 13.24
CA ASN A 412 30.41 -3.46 13.78
C ASN A 412 29.86 -4.85 13.46
N THR A 413 28.92 -5.32 14.28
CA THR A 413 28.17 -6.55 14.04
C THR A 413 26.68 -6.23 13.95
N ILE A 414 26.03 -6.63 12.86
CA ILE A 414 24.58 -6.53 12.66
C ILE A 414 24.05 -7.92 12.30
N ARG A 415 23.18 -8.50 13.13
CA ARG A 415 22.71 -9.87 12.91
C ARG A 415 21.35 -10.15 13.54
N GLU A 416 20.76 -11.27 13.14
CA GLU A 416 19.59 -11.89 13.80
C GLU A 416 18.35 -10.97 13.81
N ASN A 417 18.32 -10.00 12.92
CA ASN A 417 17.27 -9.00 12.80
C ASN A 417 16.30 -9.32 11.65
N ARG A 418 15.09 -8.78 11.73
CA ARG A 418 14.01 -9.01 10.74
C ARG A 418 14.29 -8.43 9.34
N ALA A 419 14.94 -7.28 9.25
CA ALA A 419 14.97 -6.51 8.00
C ALA A 419 16.36 -6.48 7.38
N ARG A 420 16.83 -5.30 6.93
CA ARG A 420 18.14 -5.16 6.29
C ARG A 420 19.23 -5.00 7.35
N GLY A 421 20.48 -5.23 6.98
CA GLY A 421 21.61 -4.83 7.84
C GLY A 421 21.77 -3.32 7.82
N VAL A 422 21.98 -2.77 6.63
CA VAL A 422 22.23 -1.35 6.36
C VAL A 422 21.28 -0.88 5.26
N LEU A 423 20.60 0.25 5.48
CA LEU A 423 20.01 1.08 4.42
C LEU A 423 20.80 2.39 4.36
N VAL A 424 21.42 2.70 3.23
CA VAL A 424 22.26 3.90 3.11
C VAL A 424 22.03 4.62 1.79
N THR A 425 21.50 5.84 1.90
CA THR A 425 21.17 6.73 0.80
C THR A 425 21.67 8.13 1.16
N THR A 426 22.99 8.34 1.03
CA THR A 426 23.62 9.66 1.26
C THR A 426 24.51 10.06 0.10
N LYS A 427 24.56 11.36 -0.21
CA LYS A 427 25.51 11.92 -1.20
C LYS A 427 26.91 12.14 -0.62
N GLY A 428 27.09 12.03 0.70
CA GLY A 428 28.41 12.03 1.33
C GLY A 428 29.19 10.75 1.02
N LYS A 429 30.48 10.74 1.38
CA LYS A 429 31.33 9.57 1.18
C LYS A 429 31.00 8.49 2.22
N VAL A 430 30.90 7.25 1.76
CA VAL A 430 30.57 6.12 2.61
C VAL A 430 31.70 5.10 2.65
N LEU A 431 32.10 4.69 3.84
CA LEU A 431 33.02 3.58 4.08
C LEU A 431 32.38 2.56 5.03
N ILE A 432 32.17 1.34 4.55
CA ILE A 432 31.70 0.19 5.32
C ILE A 432 32.82 -0.87 5.27
N GLU A 433 33.57 -0.98 6.36
CA GLU A 433 34.79 -1.78 6.43
C GLU A 433 34.86 -2.69 7.64
N ASN A 434 35.24 -3.96 7.46
CA ASN A 434 35.46 -4.91 8.55
C ASN A 434 34.24 -5.09 9.48
N ASN A 435 33.05 -5.17 8.90
CA ASN A 435 31.80 -5.43 9.63
C ASN A 435 31.30 -6.86 9.38
N TYR A 436 30.42 -7.33 10.27
CA TYR A 436 29.71 -8.60 10.14
C TYR A 436 28.22 -8.37 9.93
N PHE A 437 27.62 -9.04 8.94
CA PHE A 437 26.20 -8.96 8.60
C PHE A 437 25.56 -10.35 8.57
N GLY A 438 24.46 -10.53 9.29
CA GLY A 438 23.64 -11.76 9.28
C GLY A 438 22.15 -11.45 9.43
N SER A 439 21.62 -10.65 8.50
CA SER A 439 20.24 -10.15 8.50
C SER A 439 19.29 -11.04 7.69
N GLN A 440 18.00 -11.02 8.03
CA GLN A 440 16.98 -11.78 7.31
C GLN A 440 16.78 -11.33 5.85
N MET A 441 16.84 -10.02 5.57
CA MET A 441 16.67 -9.47 4.22
C MET A 441 18.03 -9.18 3.56
N HIS A 442 18.22 -7.97 3.02
CA HIS A 442 19.47 -7.55 2.38
C HIS A 442 20.57 -7.27 3.41
N GLY A 443 21.82 -7.48 3.02
CA GLY A 443 22.97 -7.11 3.84
C GLY A 443 23.09 -5.59 3.85
N ILE A 444 23.30 -5.03 2.67
CA ILE A 444 23.32 -3.59 2.40
C ILE A 444 22.33 -3.28 1.28
N LEU A 445 21.43 -2.35 1.56
CA LEU A 445 20.51 -1.73 0.61
C LEU A 445 20.95 -0.28 0.36
N ILE A 446 21.19 0.03 -0.91
CA ILE A 446 21.41 1.38 -1.43
C ILE A 446 20.19 1.67 -2.31
N GLU A 447 19.28 2.51 -1.81
CA GLU A 447 18.01 2.81 -2.46
C GLU A 447 17.88 4.31 -2.78
N GLY A 448 16.71 4.72 -3.19
CA GLY A 448 16.23 6.08 -3.26
C GLY A 448 14.80 6.02 -3.76
N ASP A 449 13.88 6.60 -3.01
CA ASP A 449 12.46 6.39 -3.24
C ASP A 449 11.72 7.72 -3.17
N ASN A 450 11.23 8.18 -4.31
CA ASN A 450 10.45 9.43 -4.42
C ASN A 450 8.96 9.15 -4.61
N ASN A 451 8.45 8.09 -3.95
CA ASN A 451 7.06 7.68 -4.06
C ASN A 451 6.46 7.08 -2.79
N LYS A 452 7.11 6.12 -2.12
CA LYS A 452 6.51 5.40 -0.98
C LYS A 452 6.95 6.00 0.37
N TRP A 453 8.24 5.92 0.65
CA TRP A 453 8.91 6.39 1.88
C TRP A 453 9.50 7.79 1.75
N TYR A 454 9.72 8.27 0.53
CA TYR A 454 10.27 9.61 0.27
C TYR A 454 11.67 9.80 0.87
N GLU A 455 12.50 8.77 0.81
CA GLU A 455 13.89 8.77 1.30
C GLU A 455 14.82 9.11 0.13
N SER A 456 15.52 10.23 0.24
CA SER A 456 16.44 10.75 -0.79
C SER A 456 17.90 10.47 -0.45
N GLY A 457 18.75 10.53 -1.46
CA GLY A 457 20.21 10.51 -1.27
C GLY A 457 20.92 9.53 -2.17
N ALA A 458 20.82 9.80 -3.48
CA ALA A 458 21.53 9.03 -4.49
C ALA A 458 23.03 8.95 -4.17
N VAL A 459 23.53 7.77 -3.80
CA VAL A 459 24.94 7.57 -3.43
C VAL A 459 25.90 8.01 -4.54
N GLN A 460 26.96 8.71 -4.15
CA GLN A 460 27.97 9.25 -5.07
C GLN A 460 29.34 8.54 -4.99
N ASP A 461 29.68 7.98 -3.83
CA ASP A 461 30.95 7.28 -3.57
C ASP A 461 30.80 6.42 -2.32
N ILE A 462 30.79 5.09 -2.50
CA ILE A 462 30.71 4.13 -1.41
C ILE A 462 31.74 3.00 -1.59
N THR A 463 32.48 2.74 -0.52
CA THR A 463 33.39 1.60 -0.42
C THR A 463 32.90 0.62 0.64
N ILE A 464 32.61 -0.61 0.22
CA ILE A 464 32.20 -1.74 1.04
C ILE A 464 33.30 -2.80 0.92
N ARG A 465 34.15 -2.91 1.95
CA ARG A 465 35.30 -3.79 1.90
C ARG A 465 35.57 -4.61 3.14
N ASP A 466 36.18 -5.78 2.94
CA ASP A 466 36.66 -6.63 4.02
C ASP A 466 35.56 -7.00 5.04
N ASN A 467 34.29 -7.01 4.62
CA ASN A 467 33.16 -7.39 5.48
C ASN A 467 32.84 -8.88 5.34
N VAL A 468 32.15 -9.42 6.34
CA VAL A 468 31.57 -10.78 6.32
C VAL A 468 30.06 -10.68 6.20
N PHE A 469 29.51 -11.36 5.20
CA PHE A 469 28.06 -11.57 5.03
C PHE A 469 27.78 -13.05 5.32
N ASP A 470 27.14 -13.34 6.44
CA ASP A 470 26.85 -14.69 6.90
C ASP A 470 25.36 -15.01 6.67
N ASN A 471 25.11 -15.79 5.61
CA ASN A 471 23.81 -16.29 5.20
C ASN A 471 22.70 -15.22 5.13
N VAL A 472 23.04 -14.02 4.71
CA VAL A 472 22.06 -12.94 4.48
C VAL A 472 20.96 -13.41 3.53
N GLY A 473 19.73 -13.02 3.81
CA GLY A 473 18.64 -13.23 2.85
C GLY A 473 17.88 -14.53 2.98
N TYR A 474 17.72 -15.07 4.20
CA TYR A 474 16.97 -16.31 4.48
C TYR A 474 15.43 -16.14 4.46
N GLU A 475 14.93 -15.11 3.77
CA GLU A 475 13.54 -14.96 3.34
C GLU A 475 13.35 -15.58 1.94
N ALA A 476 12.18 -16.18 1.64
CA ALA A 476 11.90 -16.95 0.40
C ALA A 476 12.06 -16.19 -0.95
N THR A 477 12.38 -14.89 -0.93
CA THR A 477 12.54 -14.04 -2.11
C THR A 477 14.01 -13.69 -2.33
N ALA A 478 14.40 -13.28 -3.54
CA ALA A 478 15.79 -12.92 -3.82
C ALA A 478 16.25 -11.75 -2.92
N ARG A 479 17.19 -12.04 -2.02
CA ARG A 479 17.79 -11.09 -1.08
C ARG A 479 19.31 -11.14 -1.21
N TYR A 480 19.89 -9.98 -1.49
CA TYR A 480 21.30 -9.85 -1.83
C TYR A 480 22.13 -9.31 -0.66
N PRO A 481 23.38 -9.77 -0.50
CA PRO A 481 24.40 -9.08 0.29
C PRO A 481 24.53 -7.59 -0.08
N LEU A 482 24.45 -7.27 -1.39
CA LEU A 482 24.39 -5.90 -1.90
C LEU A 482 23.19 -5.71 -2.85
N LEU A 483 22.22 -4.88 -2.48
CA LEU A 483 21.20 -4.38 -3.42
C LEU A 483 21.40 -2.87 -3.61
N ALA A 484 21.61 -2.44 -4.85
CA ALA A 484 21.81 -1.04 -5.22
C ALA A 484 20.83 -0.63 -6.32
N SER A 485 19.63 -0.22 -5.93
CA SER A 485 18.54 0.09 -6.86
C SER A 485 17.67 1.19 -6.29
N PRO A 486 17.40 2.29 -7.04
CA PRO A 486 16.29 3.17 -6.70
C PRO A 486 14.94 2.45 -6.84
N LEU A 487 13.94 2.91 -6.09
CA LEU A 487 12.57 2.39 -6.15
C LEU A 487 11.72 3.30 -7.05
N PHE A 488 11.43 2.86 -8.27
CA PHE A 488 10.61 3.60 -9.24
C PHE A 488 9.13 3.21 -9.19
N THR A 489 8.26 4.18 -9.46
CA THR A 489 6.91 3.92 -9.99
C THR A 489 6.97 3.48 -11.45
N ALA A 490 5.84 2.99 -11.98
CA ALA A 490 5.71 2.66 -13.40
C ALA A 490 6.03 3.86 -14.33
N ASP A 491 5.77 5.10 -13.89
CA ASP A 491 6.01 6.31 -14.68
C ASP A 491 7.40 6.92 -14.48
N GLN A 492 8.15 6.43 -13.49
CA GLN A 492 9.47 6.94 -13.17
C GLN A 492 10.53 6.28 -14.03
N HIS A 493 11.43 7.07 -14.59
CA HIS A 493 12.53 6.58 -15.42
C HIS A 493 13.74 7.49 -15.35
N MET A 494 14.95 6.97 -15.56
CA MET A 494 16.17 7.74 -15.32
C MET A 494 16.60 8.72 -16.42
N GLY A 495 15.82 8.84 -17.50
CA GLY A 495 16.20 9.62 -18.67
C GLY A 495 17.55 9.15 -19.23
N GLU A 496 18.52 10.07 -19.36
CA GLU A 496 19.90 9.76 -19.80
C GLU A 496 20.90 9.63 -18.63
N GLY A 497 20.44 9.75 -17.39
CA GLY A 497 21.27 9.77 -16.19
C GLY A 497 21.37 8.42 -15.48
N HIS A 498 22.24 8.34 -14.48
CA HIS A 498 22.29 7.20 -13.54
C HIS A 498 22.11 7.75 -12.13
N TYR A 499 21.37 7.03 -11.29
CA TYR A 499 21.00 7.48 -9.96
C TYR A 499 22.20 7.36 -9.03
N HIS A 500 22.74 6.15 -8.90
CA HIS A 500 23.89 5.87 -8.04
C HIS A 500 25.22 5.92 -8.81
N ARG A 501 26.30 6.24 -8.09
CA ARG A 501 27.65 6.30 -8.64
C ARG A 501 28.70 5.70 -7.72
N ASN A 502 29.76 5.17 -8.32
CA ASN A 502 31.01 4.75 -7.68
C ASN A 502 30.78 3.82 -6.47
N ILE A 503 30.22 2.64 -6.75
CA ILE A 503 29.99 1.60 -5.74
C ILE A 503 31.14 0.59 -5.84
N HIS A 504 31.89 0.43 -4.74
CA HIS A 504 33.00 -0.52 -4.65
C HIS A 504 32.69 -1.61 -3.63
N PHE A 505 32.45 -2.83 -4.09
CA PHE A 505 32.19 -4.01 -3.27
C PHE A 505 33.38 -4.97 -3.38
N THR A 506 34.35 -4.83 -2.49
CA THR A 506 35.68 -5.43 -2.66
C THR A 506 36.21 -6.22 -1.48
N GLY A 507 36.78 -7.40 -1.70
CA GLY A 507 37.47 -8.15 -0.63
C GLY A 507 36.54 -8.72 0.44
N ASN A 508 35.23 -8.77 0.21
CA ASN A 508 34.26 -9.28 1.18
C ASN A 508 34.21 -10.82 1.16
N THR A 509 33.81 -11.42 2.28
CA THR A 509 33.52 -12.85 2.40
C THR A 509 32.01 -13.06 2.53
N LEU A 510 31.43 -13.85 1.64
CA LEU A 510 30.00 -14.14 1.57
C LEU A 510 29.82 -15.63 1.85
N LYS A 511 29.39 -15.99 3.06
CA LYS A 511 28.91 -17.34 3.35
C LYS A 511 27.44 -17.41 2.92
N SER A 512 27.12 -18.23 1.92
CA SER A 512 25.83 -18.17 1.25
C SER A 512 25.28 -19.56 0.95
N PHE A 513 23.99 -19.74 1.22
CA PHE A 513 23.23 -20.94 0.89
C PHE A 513 22.57 -20.86 -0.51
N ASN A 514 22.46 -19.66 -1.08
CA ASN A 514 21.72 -19.38 -2.32
C ASN A 514 22.57 -18.80 -3.46
N GLY A 515 23.84 -18.48 -3.21
CA GLY A 515 24.78 -17.98 -4.22
C GLY A 515 24.63 -16.51 -4.61
N LEU A 516 23.66 -15.76 -4.06
CA LEU A 516 23.43 -14.36 -4.43
C LEU A 516 24.55 -13.43 -3.93
N ILE A 517 24.96 -12.48 -4.77
CA ILE A 517 26.05 -11.53 -4.50
C ILE A 517 25.53 -10.09 -4.55
N ALA A 518 25.04 -9.66 -5.71
CA ALA A 518 24.65 -8.28 -5.92
C ALA A 518 23.49 -8.11 -6.92
N ASN A 519 22.65 -7.12 -6.70
CA ASN A 519 21.69 -6.63 -7.71
C ASN A 519 21.83 -5.12 -7.81
N ALA A 520 22.01 -4.61 -9.03
CA ALA A 520 22.25 -3.21 -9.29
C ALA A 520 21.38 -2.68 -10.43
N ARG A 521 20.72 -1.54 -10.18
CA ARG A 521 19.92 -0.81 -11.16
C ARG A 521 20.30 0.66 -11.19
N SER A 522 20.50 1.23 -12.39
CA SER A 522 20.87 2.64 -12.57
C SER A 522 22.13 3.07 -11.81
N VAL A 523 23.19 2.26 -11.92
CA VAL A 523 24.48 2.51 -11.28
C VAL A 523 25.53 2.84 -12.34
N LYS A 524 26.28 3.93 -12.14
CA LYS A 524 27.50 4.22 -12.92
C LYS A 524 28.76 4.03 -12.09
N GLY A 525 29.68 3.18 -12.54
CA GLY A 525 30.93 2.91 -11.82
C GLY A 525 30.73 1.87 -10.71
N LEU A 526 30.37 0.65 -11.07
CA LEU A 526 30.21 -0.48 -10.13
C LEU A 526 31.43 -1.40 -10.21
N ASN A 527 32.09 -1.64 -9.08
CA ASN A 527 33.25 -2.54 -8.99
C ASN A 527 32.97 -3.65 -7.97
N ILE A 528 32.83 -4.89 -8.44
CA ILE A 528 32.69 -6.09 -7.62
C ILE A 528 33.98 -6.91 -7.78
N SER A 529 34.90 -6.84 -6.82
CA SER A 529 36.20 -7.50 -6.98
C SER A 529 36.85 -8.12 -5.76
N GLY A 530 37.56 -9.22 -5.96
CA GLY A 530 38.32 -9.88 -4.89
C GLY A 530 37.47 -10.50 -3.79
N ASN A 531 36.15 -10.69 -4.01
CA ASN A 531 35.26 -11.28 -3.01
C ASN A 531 35.37 -12.81 -3.01
N THR A 532 35.18 -13.42 -1.84
CA THR A 532 35.10 -14.89 -1.69
C THR A 532 33.67 -15.28 -1.35
N ILE A 533 33.09 -16.18 -2.13
CA ILE A 533 31.72 -16.69 -1.97
C ILE A 533 31.80 -18.16 -1.58
N GLU A 534 31.40 -18.49 -0.36
CA GLU A 534 31.53 -19.84 0.22
C GLU A 534 30.15 -20.45 0.43
N PHE A 535 29.94 -21.65 -0.12
CA PHE A 535 28.70 -22.37 0.08
C PHE A 535 28.48 -22.71 1.55
N SER A 536 27.23 -22.51 1.99
CA SER A 536 26.75 -22.79 3.33
C SER A 536 25.57 -23.74 3.27
N ASN A 537 25.53 -24.69 4.20
CA ASN A 537 24.42 -25.62 4.38
C ASN A 537 23.58 -25.30 5.63
N ASP A 538 23.72 -24.10 6.19
CA ASP A 538 22.94 -23.66 7.36
C ASP A 538 21.44 -23.51 7.03
N TYR A 539 21.11 -23.24 5.77
CA TYR A 539 19.75 -23.18 5.24
C TYR A 539 19.60 -24.09 4.01
N PRO A 540 18.37 -24.48 3.62
CA PRO A 540 18.14 -25.26 2.42
C PRO A 540 18.72 -24.58 1.18
N PRO A 541 19.46 -25.30 0.31
CA PRO A 541 19.91 -24.75 -0.97
C PRO A 541 18.71 -24.41 -1.84
N VAL A 542 18.73 -23.23 -2.46
CA VAL A 542 17.65 -22.76 -3.35
C VAL A 542 18.27 -22.14 -4.59
N ASP A 543 17.73 -22.49 -5.76
CA ASP A 543 18.03 -21.78 -7.00
C ASP A 543 17.11 -20.56 -7.10
N VAL A 544 17.72 -19.38 -6.97
CA VAL A 544 17.04 -18.08 -6.91
C VAL A 544 17.45 -17.17 -8.08
N GLY A 545 18.10 -17.74 -9.10
CA GLY A 545 18.54 -17.04 -10.31
C GLY A 545 20.00 -16.61 -10.28
N ASP A 546 20.34 -15.62 -11.09
CA ASP A 546 21.71 -15.16 -11.28
C ASP A 546 22.31 -14.52 -10.01
N ALA A 547 23.58 -14.83 -9.75
CA ALA A 547 24.28 -14.34 -8.57
C ALA A 547 24.51 -12.82 -8.61
N ILE A 548 24.66 -12.26 -9.82
CA ILE A 548 24.75 -10.82 -10.05
C ILE A 548 23.74 -10.44 -11.13
N VAL A 549 22.87 -9.48 -10.83
CA VAL A 549 21.89 -8.93 -11.78
C VAL A 549 22.18 -7.44 -12.01
N LEU A 550 22.31 -7.03 -13.27
CA LEU A 550 22.60 -5.66 -13.67
C LEU A 550 21.53 -5.12 -14.62
N GLU A 551 20.90 -4.01 -14.24
CA GLU A 551 19.91 -3.31 -15.06
C GLU A 551 20.33 -1.85 -15.27
N TYR A 552 20.39 -1.40 -16.53
CA TYR A 552 20.67 -0.01 -16.89
C TYR A 552 21.92 0.56 -16.15
N CYS A 553 23.02 -0.20 -16.18
CA CYS A 553 24.27 0.19 -15.54
C CYS A 553 25.34 0.63 -16.55
N ASP A 554 26.31 1.42 -16.12
CA ASP A 554 27.43 1.87 -16.94
C ASP A 554 28.74 1.75 -16.14
N ASP A 555 29.84 1.44 -16.83
CA ASP A 555 31.18 1.31 -16.24
C ASP A 555 31.21 0.27 -15.10
N VAL A 556 30.96 -0.99 -15.45
CA VAL A 556 30.85 -2.10 -14.49
C VAL A 556 32.05 -3.04 -14.62
N THR A 557 32.72 -3.32 -13.51
CA THR A 557 33.85 -4.26 -13.43
C THR A 557 33.55 -5.37 -12.42
N ILE A 558 33.60 -6.63 -12.87
CA ILE A 558 33.47 -7.82 -12.04
C ILE A 558 34.72 -8.67 -12.20
N ARG A 559 35.62 -8.67 -11.20
CA ARG A 559 36.91 -9.37 -11.35
C ARG A 559 37.48 -10.01 -10.10
N ASP A 560 38.30 -11.04 -10.31
CA ASP A 560 39.09 -11.68 -9.25
C ASP A 560 38.21 -12.25 -8.10
N ASN A 561 36.93 -12.52 -8.34
CA ASN A 561 36.03 -13.13 -7.35
C ASN A 561 36.19 -14.66 -7.36
N LYS A 562 36.01 -15.29 -6.20
CA LYS A 562 36.23 -16.73 -6.00
C LYS A 562 35.02 -17.40 -5.37
N VAL A 563 34.42 -18.33 -6.09
CA VAL A 563 33.30 -19.17 -5.63
C VAL A 563 33.83 -20.52 -5.15
N LEU A 564 33.37 -20.97 -3.97
CA LEU A 564 33.82 -22.18 -3.29
C LEU A 564 32.64 -23.03 -2.82
N GLY A 565 32.66 -24.32 -3.16
CA GLY A 565 31.72 -25.31 -2.61
C GLY A 565 30.33 -25.37 -3.26
N PHE A 566 30.06 -24.56 -4.29
CA PHE A 566 28.86 -24.66 -5.10
C PHE A 566 29.00 -25.76 -6.16
N ASP A 567 27.92 -26.51 -6.40
CA ASP A 567 27.88 -27.60 -7.38
C ASP A 567 27.81 -27.11 -8.84
N GLN A 568 27.43 -25.83 -9.03
CA GLN A 568 27.28 -25.19 -10.33
C GLN A 568 28.06 -23.88 -10.37
N GLU A 569 28.43 -23.45 -11.57
CA GLU A 569 28.99 -22.12 -11.79
C GLU A 569 27.90 -21.07 -11.56
N LEU A 570 28.21 -20.03 -10.77
CA LEU A 570 27.33 -18.90 -10.57
C LEU A 570 27.37 -17.97 -11.79
N THR A 571 26.29 -17.24 -12.05
CA THR A 571 26.14 -16.45 -13.27
C THR A 571 25.93 -14.96 -13.00
N VAL A 572 26.33 -14.16 -13.99
CA VAL A 572 26.03 -12.74 -14.11
C VAL A 572 25.03 -12.54 -15.24
N ASP A 573 23.89 -11.93 -14.92
CA ASP A 573 22.93 -11.41 -15.88
C ASP A 573 23.05 -9.89 -16.00
N ALA A 574 22.91 -9.40 -17.22
CA ALA A 574 23.01 -7.98 -17.54
C ALA A 574 22.07 -7.63 -18.68
N SER A 575 21.21 -6.65 -18.42
CA SER A 575 20.30 -6.08 -19.41
C SER A 575 21.04 -5.50 -20.63
N SER A 576 20.35 -5.43 -21.76
CA SER A 576 20.93 -4.94 -23.03
C SER A 576 21.36 -3.47 -23.00
N ASP A 577 20.81 -2.68 -22.07
CA ASP A 577 21.15 -1.28 -21.81
C ASP A 577 22.26 -1.11 -20.76
N THR A 578 22.81 -2.21 -20.23
CA THR A 578 24.03 -2.18 -19.43
C THR A 578 25.27 -2.08 -20.33
N THR A 579 26.10 -1.06 -20.11
CA THR A 579 27.22 -0.71 -21.00
C THR A 579 28.57 -0.73 -20.27
N ASN A 580 29.66 -0.91 -21.02
CA ASN A 580 31.03 -0.97 -20.49
C ASN A 580 31.21 -2.02 -19.37
N LEU A 581 30.54 -3.17 -19.49
CA LEU A 581 30.68 -4.31 -18.58
C LEU A 581 31.95 -5.11 -18.89
N SER A 582 32.83 -5.26 -17.90
CA SER A 582 33.97 -6.19 -17.93
C SER A 582 33.84 -7.27 -16.86
N ILE A 583 34.03 -8.54 -17.27
CA ILE A 583 34.04 -9.72 -16.39
C ILE A 583 35.37 -10.46 -16.61
N GLU A 584 36.27 -10.44 -15.62
CA GLU A 584 37.66 -10.89 -15.78
C GLU A 584 38.16 -11.72 -14.59
N ASN A 585 38.91 -12.79 -14.85
CA ASN A 585 39.68 -13.54 -13.83
C ASN A 585 38.86 -14.08 -12.63
N ASN A 586 37.55 -14.26 -12.77
CA ASN A 586 36.73 -14.90 -11.73
C ASN A 586 36.89 -16.44 -11.76
N VAL A 587 36.73 -17.08 -10.61
CA VAL A 587 36.75 -18.55 -10.46
C VAL A 587 35.37 -19.01 -9.99
N GLY A 588 34.65 -19.74 -10.85
CA GLY A 588 33.30 -20.25 -10.54
C GLY A 588 32.17 -19.22 -10.64
N LEU A 589 32.44 -18.08 -11.30
CA LEU A 589 31.46 -17.03 -11.62
C LEU A 589 31.66 -16.64 -13.10
N GLY A 590 30.66 -16.90 -13.93
CA GLY A 590 30.68 -16.68 -15.38
C GLY A 590 29.57 -15.74 -15.86
N LYS A 591 29.56 -15.43 -17.16
CA LYS A 591 28.44 -14.73 -17.81
C LYS A 591 27.35 -15.76 -18.14
N SER A 592 26.07 -15.42 -17.92
CA SER A 592 24.96 -16.26 -18.37
C SER A 592 25.04 -16.49 -19.89
N SER A 593 24.88 -17.75 -20.34
CA SER A 593 24.80 -18.08 -21.76
C SER A 593 23.40 -17.78 -22.30
N ASP A 594 23.27 -17.31 -23.55
CA ASP A 594 21.99 -17.03 -24.25
C ASP A 594 21.12 -18.31 -24.50
N ALA A 595 21.16 -19.29 -23.61
CA ALA A 595 20.37 -20.50 -23.62
C ALA A 595 19.18 -20.34 -22.67
N GLU A 596 17.98 -20.25 -23.28
CA GLU A 596 16.65 -20.42 -22.67
C GLU A 596 16.57 -20.08 -21.18
N SER A 597 16.29 -18.79 -20.93
CA SER A 597 15.91 -18.25 -19.62
C SER A 597 14.90 -19.18 -18.93
N SER A 598 15.34 -19.75 -17.82
CA SER A 598 14.42 -20.26 -16.79
C SER A 598 13.66 -19.06 -16.21
N PRO A 599 12.36 -19.18 -15.90
CA PRO A 599 11.52 -18.02 -15.65
C PRO A 599 11.96 -17.28 -14.38
N SER A 600 12.15 -15.97 -14.52
CA SER A 600 12.20 -15.06 -13.39
C SER A 600 10.87 -15.12 -12.62
N VAL A 601 10.92 -14.86 -11.32
CA VAL A 601 9.71 -14.74 -10.47
C VAL A 601 8.86 -13.52 -10.85
N ASP A 602 9.35 -12.69 -11.78
CA ASP A 602 8.63 -11.57 -12.40
C ASP A 602 7.93 -11.95 -13.72
N ASP A 603 8.09 -13.18 -14.23
CA ASP A 603 7.45 -13.63 -15.47
C ASP A 603 6.03 -14.19 -15.24
N VAL A 604 5.15 -13.31 -14.75
CA VAL A 604 3.71 -13.41 -15.02
C VAL A 604 3.40 -12.43 -16.14
N GLY A 605 3.84 -12.79 -17.35
CA GLY A 605 3.36 -12.24 -18.62
C GLY A 605 3.22 -10.71 -18.65
N ALA A 606 4.33 -10.00 -18.77
CA ALA A 606 4.28 -8.69 -19.40
C ALA A 606 3.82 -8.91 -20.85
N VAL A 607 2.57 -8.54 -21.16
CA VAL A 607 2.13 -8.44 -22.54
C VAL A 607 2.91 -7.27 -23.14
N ASP A 608 3.84 -7.57 -24.05
CA ASP A 608 4.72 -6.61 -24.74
C ASP A 608 3.95 -5.68 -25.72
N HIS A 609 2.61 -5.75 -25.69
CA HIS A 609 1.67 -4.92 -26.45
C HIS A 609 0.36 -4.71 -25.67
N GLN A 610 -0.34 -3.59 -25.91
CA GLN A 610 -1.64 -3.29 -25.29
C GLN A 610 -2.69 -4.33 -25.71
N PRO A 611 -3.40 -4.99 -24.77
CA PRO A 611 -4.42 -5.98 -25.11
C PRO A 611 -5.72 -5.30 -25.61
N ASN A 612 -6.51 -6.00 -26.42
CA ASN A 612 -7.88 -5.59 -26.67
C ASN A 612 -8.71 -5.71 -25.39
N ILE A 613 -9.79 -4.95 -25.28
CA ILE A 613 -10.71 -5.01 -24.14
C ILE A 613 -12.13 -5.28 -24.64
N LEU A 614 -12.77 -6.32 -24.10
CA LEU A 614 -14.17 -6.65 -24.31
C LEU A 614 -14.95 -6.45 -23.01
N LEU A 615 -15.80 -5.43 -22.96
CA LEU A 615 -16.66 -5.13 -21.82
C LEU A 615 -18.10 -5.55 -22.10
N LEU A 616 -18.57 -6.54 -21.35
CA LEU A 616 -19.91 -7.11 -21.40
C LEU A 616 -20.71 -6.61 -20.19
N PHE A 617 -21.58 -5.63 -20.41
CA PHE A 617 -22.34 -4.98 -19.34
C PHE A 617 -23.84 -5.27 -19.46
N VAL A 618 -24.37 -6.08 -18.55
CA VAL A 618 -25.74 -6.63 -18.61
C VAL A 618 -26.71 -5.77 -17.79
N ASP A 619 -27.95 -5.63 -18.26
CA ASP A 619 -28.99 -4.80 -17.62
C ASP A 619 -29.93 -5.68 -16.77
N ASP A 620 -30.08 -5.37 -15.48
CA ASP A 620 -30.91 -6.14 -14.53
C ASP A 620 -30.55 -7.63 -14.35
N LEU A 621 -29.28 -8.01 -14.52
CA LEU A 621 -28.83 -9.37 -14.21
C LEU A 621 -28.48 -9.48 -12.73
N GLY A 622 -29.21 -10.32 -12.00
CA GLY A 622 -28.94 -10.57 -10.58
C GLY A 622 -27.69 -11.39 -10.36
N TRP A 623 -27.08 -11.22 -9.19
CA TRP A 623 -25.90 -11.99 -8.77
C TRP A 623 -26.14 -13.50 -8.80
N ASN A 624 -27.35 -13.97 -8.50
CA ASN A 624 -27.71 -15.39 -8.48
C ASN A 624 -28.43 -15.87 -9.77
N ASP A 625 -28.35 -15.13 -10.87
CA ASP A 625 -29.02 -15.45 -12.13
C ASP A 625 -28.13 -16.20 -13.14
N LEU A 626 -27.03 -16.81 -12.67
CA LEU A 626 -26.03 -17.52 -13.48
C LEU A 626 -25.91 -18.98 -13.05
N GLY A 627 -25.73 -19.89 -14.01
CA GLY A 627 -25.74 -21.34 -13.83
C GLY A 627 -24.73 -21.85 -12.80
N TYR A 628 -23.51 -21.29 -12.78
CA TYR A 628 -22.49 -21.65 -11.80
C TYR A 628 -22.84 -21.26 -10.35
N ARG A 629 -23.82 -20.36 -10.14
CA ARG A 629 -24.35 -19.99 -8.81
C ARG A 629 -25.73 -20.60 -8.54
N ASN A 630 -26.55 -20.71 -9.58
CA ASN A 630 -27.92 -21.17 -9.50
C ASN A 630 -28.27 -22.07 -10.70
N PRO A 631 -28.43 -23.39 -10.50
CA PRO A 631 -28.69 -24.34 -11.59
C PRO A 631 -30.06 -24.16 -12.27
N LYS A 632 -30.92 -23.24 -11.78
CA LYS A 632 -32.13 -22.81 -12.49
C LYS A 632 -31.80 -22.12 -13.81
N PHE A 633 -30.63 -21.52 -13.94
CA PHE A 633 -30.20 -20.83 -15.14
C PHE A 633 -29.17 -21.67 -15.90
N GLU A 634 -29.26 -21.69 -17.23
CA GLU A 634 -28.37 -22.48 -18.07
C GLU A 634 -27.42 -21.56 -18.85
N THR A 635 -26.30 -21.22 -18.25
CA THR A 635 -25.33 -20.27 -18.81
C THR A 635 -23.94 -20.89 -19.07
N PRO A 636 -23.82 -21.99 -19.84
CA PRO A 636 -22.56 -22.70 -20.02
C PRO A 636 -21.39 -21.85 -20.55
N ASN A 637 -21.64 -20.80 -21.34
CA ASN A 637 -20.57 -19.93 -21.86
C ASN A 637 -20.10 -18.94 -20.79
N ILE A 638 -21.03 -18.39 -20.00
CA ILE A 638 -20.69 -17.52 -18.87
C ILE A 638 -20.09 -18.34 -17.73
N ASP A 639 -20.57 -19.56 -17.48
CA ASP A 639 -20.02 -20.48 -16.49
C ASP A 639 -18.59 -20.86 -16.86
N ARG A 640 -18.32 -21.10 -18.15
CA ARG A 640 -16.97 -21.29 -18.67
C ARG A 640 -16.11 -20.05 -18.48
N LEU A 641 -16.64 -18.85 -18.81
CA LEU A 641 -15.92 -17.59 -18.56
C LEU A 641 -15.59 -17.45 -17.07
N ALA A 642 -16.53 -17.71 -16.16
CA ALA A 642 -16.32 -17.65 -14.72
C ALA A 642 -15.23 -18.63 -14.26
N ALA A 643 -15.23 -19.87 -14.77
CA ALA A 643 -14.21 -20.87 -14.48
C ALA A 643 -12.81 -20.52 -15.01
N GLU A 644 -12.70 -19.54 -15.91
CA GLU A 644 -11.46 -19.04 -16.50
C GLU A 644 -11.08 -17.64 -15.97
N SER A 645 -11.92 -17.02 -15.13
CA SER A 645 -11.79 -15.63 -14.68
C SER A 645 -11.36 -15.50 -13.22
N VAL A 646 -10.98 -14.28 -12.85
CA VAL A 646 -11.14 -13.79 -11.48
C VAL A 646 -12.63 -13.46 -11.28
N ASP A 647 -13.32 -14.23 -10.45
CA ASP A 647 -14.71 -14.01 -10.04
C ASP A 647 -14.74 -13.21 -8.73
N PHE A 648 -15.10 -11.93 -8.81
CA PHE A 648 -15.20 -11.07 -7.65
C PHE A 648 -16.48 -11.33 -6.89
N GLU A 649 -16.32 -11.94 -5.71
CA GLU A 649 -17.44 -12.35 -4.89
C GLU A 649 -18.25 -11.15 -4.40
N TRP A 650 -17.59 -10.08 -3.98
CA TRP A 650 -18.21 -8.89 -3.37
C TRP A 650 -18.10 -7.67 -4.28
N ALA A 651 -18.68 -7.77 -5.48
CA ALA A 651 -18.75 -6.67 -6.43
C ALA A 651 -20.06 -5.89 -6.33
N TYR A 652 -19.97 -4.58 -6.23
CA TYR A 652 -21.11 -3.68 -5.99
C TYR A 652 -21.25 -2.59 -7.05
N ILE A 653 -22.45 -2.03 -7.14
CA ILE A 653 -22.75 -0.81 -7.89
C ILE A 653 -23.01 0.34 -6.90
N PRO A 654 -22.43 1.54 -7.10
CA PRO A 654 -22.60 2.67 -6.16
C PRO A 654 -24.00 3.26 -6.13
N SER A 655 -24.80 3.05 -7.16
CA SER A 655 -26.23 3.31 -7.10
C SER A 655 -26.94 2.28 -7.95
N PRO A 656 -27.74 1.37 -7.36
CA PRO A 656 -28.34 0.22 -8.04
C PRO A 656 -29.51 0.68 -8.91
N THR A 657 -29.17 1.42 -9.96
CA THR A 657 -30.05 2.11 -10.90
C THR A 657 -29.29 2.38 -12.20
N CYS A 658 -29.98 2.22 -13.34
CA CYS A 658 -29.32 2.08 -14.63
C CYS A 658 -28.48 3.30 -15.08
N SER A 659 -29.05 4.52 -15.14
CA SER A 659 -28.27 5.70 -15.56
C SER A 659 -27.12 6.03 -14.59
N PRO A 660 -27.34 6.07 -13.26
CA PRO A 660 -26.26 6.26 -12.29
C PRO A 660 -25.13 5.23 -12.42
N SER A 661 -25.46 3.94 -12.52
CA SER A 661 -24.46 2.87 -12.69
C SER A 661 -23.65 3.03 -13.97
N ARG A 662 -24.30 3.39 -15.08
CA ARG A 662 -23.65 3.59 -16.38
C ARG A 662 -22.72 4.80 -16.35
N ALA A 663 -23.17 5.90 -15.74
CA ALA A 663 -22.37 7.11 -15.58
C ALA A 663 -21.13 6.84 -14.73
N THR A 664 -21.31 6.06 -13.66
CA THR A 664 -20.22 5.66 -12.76
C THR A 664 -19.20 4.78 -13.47
N LEU A 665 -19.65 3.70 -14.12
CA LEU A 665 -18.76 2.82 -14.87
C LEU A 665 -17.95 3.59 -15.92
N LEU A 666 -18.61 4.54 -16.60
CA LEU A 666 -17.99 5.30 -17.67
C LEU A 666 -16.95 6.30 -17.17
N THR A 667 -17.12 6.89 -15.98
CA THR A 667 -16.30 8.01 -15.50
C THR A 667 -15.39 7.65 -14.31
N GLY A 668 -15.61 6.51 -13.66
CA GLY A 668 -14.96 6.15 -12.41
C GLY A 668 -15.40 7.00 -11.21
N LYS A 669 -16.48 7.79 -11.35
CA LYS A 669 -16.97 8.74 -10.34
C LYS A 669 -18.29 8.29 -9.72
N HIS A 670 -18.44 8.55 -8.44
CA HIS A 670 -19.65 8.28 -7.69
C HIS A 670 -20.83 9.13 -8.24
N PRO A 671 -22.06 8.58 -8.32
CA PRO A 671 -23.20 9.24 -8.97
C PRO A 671 -23.58 10.60 -8.37
N THR A 672 -23.27 10.84 -7.10
CA THR A 672 -23.47 12.13 -6.44
C THR A 672 -22.59 13.24 -7.02
N ARG A 673 -21.31 12.95 -7.34
CA ARG A 673 -20.42 13.92 -8.02
C ARG A 673 -20.94 14.32 -9.39
N LEU A 674 -21.54 13.35 -10.07
CA LEU A 674 -22.12 13.52 -11.40
C LEU A 674 -23.51 14.15 -11.33
N GLN A 675 -24.14 14.26 -10.16
CA GLN A 675 -25.54 14.64 -9.98
C GLN A 675 -26.51 13.79 -10.83
N ILE A 676 -26.13 12.54 -11.12
CA ILE A 676 -26.95 11.52 -11.78
C ILE A 676 -27.28 10.47 -10.72
N VAL A 677 -28.20 10.81 -9.83
CA VAL A 677 -28.57 10.01 -8.64
C VAL A 677 -29.87 9.22 -8.81
N ARG A 678 -30.45 9.26 -10.02
CA ARG A 678 -31.62 8.48 -10.46
C ARG A 678 -31.54 8.18 -11.95
N HIS A 679 -32.40 7.29 -12.42
CA HIS A 679 -32.51 7.02 -13.86
C HIS A 679 -33.01 8.26 -14.60
N ILE A 680 -32.45 8.50 -15.78
CA ILE A 680 -32.87 9.58 -16.66
C ILE A 680 -34.26 9.22 -17.24
N PRO A 681 -35.29 10.05 -17.04
CA PRO A 681 -36.62 9.80 -17.59
C PRO A 681 -36.66 10.08 -19.10
N ASN A 682 -37.78 9.74 -19.74
CA ASN A 682 -38.02 10.04 -21.16
C ASN A 682 -39.48 10.45 -21.43
N GLU A 683 -40.17 10.94 -20.41
CA GLU A 683 -41.60 11.23 -20.44
C GLU A 683 -41.87 12.75 -20.45
N PRO A 684 -42.92 13.24 -21.16
CA PRO A 684 -43.23 14.67 -21.26
C PRO A 684 -43.43 15.40 -19.94
N LYS A 685 -43.91 14.72 -18.89
CA LYS A 685 -44.08 15.34 -17.56
C LYS A 685 -42.76 15.75 -16.91
N PHE A 686 -41.63 15.24 -17.40
CA PHE A 686 -40.28 15.58 -16.93
C PHE A 686 -39.51 16.47 -17.92
N GLY A 687 -40.21 17.10 -18.90
CA GLY A 687 -39.58 17.99 -19.87
C GLY A 687 -39.03 17.31 -21.13
N PHE A 688 -39.37 16.05 -21.38
CA PHE A 688 -38.90 15.30 -22.55
C PHE A 688 -39.88 15.32 -23.72
N ASP A 689 -39.38 15.46 -24.94
CA ASP A 689 -40.19 15.27 -26.15
C ASP A 689 -40.49 13.78 -26.43
N LYS A 690 -41.30 13.51 -27.46
CA LYS A 690 -41.68 12.14 -27.84
C LYS A 690 -40.52 11.26 -28.32
N PHE A 691 -39.35 11.85 -28.59
CA PHE A 691 -38.12 11.20 -29.03
C PHE A 691 -37.11 11.03 -27.88
N GLY A 692 -37.48 11.43 -26.65
CA GLY A 692 -36.62 11.35 -25.48
C GLY A 692 -35.55 12.44 -25.43
N ARG A 693 -35.80 13.60 -26.03
CA ARG A 693 -34.90 14.77 -25.99
C ARG A 693 -35.42 15.82 -25.01
N THR A 694 -34.52 16.55 -24.38
CA THR A 694 -34.84 17.68 -23.52
C THR A 694 -33.71 18.70 -23.56
N ASP A 695 -34.05 19.98 -23.44
CA ASP A 695 -33.08 21.06 -23.27
C ASP A 695 -32.88 21.41 -21.78
N ASP A 696 -33.69 20.82 -20.88
CA ASP A 696 -33.58 21.04 -19.45
C ASP A 696 -32.44 20.18 -18.90
N GLU A 697 -31.41 20.81 -18.35
CA GLU A 697 -30.24 20.11 -17.79
C GLU A 697 -30.59 19.25 -16.58
N PHE A 698 -31.52 19.71 -15.76
CA PHE A 698 -31.97 19.05 -14.55
C PHE A 698 -33.47 18.79 -14.59
N ASN A 699 -33.88 17.68 -14.00
CA ASN A 699 -35.28 17.43 -13.64
C ASN A 699 -35.44 17.37 -12.11
N LEU A 700 -36.67 17.49 -11.63
CA LEU A 700 -37.07 17.22 -10.24
C LEU A 700 -38.24 16.23 -10.24
N TRP A 701 -38.26 15.34 -9.25
CA TRP A 701 -39.31 14.37 -9.07
C TRP A 701 -40.07 14.68 -7.78
N GLU A 702 -41.37 14.97 -7.87
CA GLU A 702 -42.20 15.26 -6.69
C GLU A 702 -42.20 14.12 -5.66
N THR A 703 -41.95 12.88 -6.10
CA THR A 703 -41.88 11.69 -5.25
C THR A 703 -40.49 11.41 -4.68
N ASP A 704 -39.46 12.17 -5.06
CA ASP A 704 -38.12 12.04 -4.50
C ASP A 704 -38.09 12.64 -3.09
N PRO A 705 -37.94 11.85 -2.01
CA PRO A 705 -37.89 12.37 -0.64
C PRO A 705 -36.78 13.39 -0.40
N ALA A 706 -35.69 13.37 -1.19
CA ALA A 706 -34.61 14.36 -1.10
C ALA A 706 -34.89 15.63 -1.89
N GLN A 707 -35.84 15.60 -2.84
CA GLN A 707 -36.01 16.64 -3.86
C GLN A 707 -34.69 17.01 -4.56
N PHE A 708 -33.81 16.02 -4.77
CA PHE A 708 -32.47 16.24 -5.32
C PHE A 708 -32.57 16.60 -6.81
N PRO A 709 -31.99 17.71 -7.29
CA PRO A 709 -31.91 18.01 -8.73
C PRO A 709 -31.03 16.98 -9.45
N CYS A 710 -31.58 16.20 -10.39
CA CYS A 710 -30.81 15.19 -11.13
C CYS A 710 -30.66 15.59 -12.57
N ARG A 711 -29.46 15.40 -13.11
CA ARG A 711 -29.16 15.67 -14.51
C ARG A 711 -29.91 14.74 -15.46
N ASN A 712 -30.24 15.27 -16.63
CA ASN A 712 -30.91 14.56 -17.73
C ASN A 712 -29.93 13.92 -18.73
N TRP A 713 -28.63 14.11 -18.56
CA TRP A 713 -27.56 13.53 -19.39
C TRP A 713 -26.23 13.54 -18.62
N LEU A 714 -25.26 12.76 -19.09
CA LEU A 714 -23.86 12.88 -18.69
C LEU A 714 -23.22 14.07 -19.42
N PRO A 715 -22.76 15.10 -18.70
CA PRO A 715 -22.05 16.23 -19.31
C PRO A 715 -20.79 15.79 -20.05
N LEU A 716 -20.42 16.54 -21.09
CA LEU A 716 -19.24 16.24 -21.90
C LEU A 716 -17.92 16.66 -21.22
N GLU A 717 -17.98 17.45 -20.12
CA GLU A 717 -16.77 17.78 -19.36
C GLU A 717 -16.24 16.64 -18.49
N HIS A 718 -17.02 15.57 -18.27
CA HIS A 718 -16.56 14.43 -17.49
C HIS A 718 -15.84 13.43 -18.39
N THR A 719 -14.52 13.31 -18.19
CA THR A 719 -13.71 12.32 -18.91
C THR A 719 -14.24 10.91 -18.69
N THR A 720 -14.36 10.18 -19.79
CA THR A 720 -14.84 8.80 -19.83
C THR A 720 -13.68 7.81 -20.04
N TYR A 721 -13.86 6.54 -19.68
CA TYR A 721 -12.85 5.51 -19.95
C TYR A 721 -12.58 5.41 -21.45
N ALA A 722 -13.58 5.69 -22.29
CA ALA A 722 -13.40 5.67 -23.73
C ALA A 722 -12.49 6.82 -24.18
N GLU A 723 -12.67 8.03 -23.68
CA GLU A 723 -11.76 9.15 -23.98
C GLU A 723 -10.35 8.87 -23.46
N ALA A 724 -10.24 8.29 -22.27
CA ALA A 724 -8.97 7.86 -21.69
C ALA A 724 -8.24 6.85 -22.58
N LEU A 725 -8.92 5.73 -22.92
CA LEU A 725 -8.38 4.68 -23.78
C LEU A 725 -8.06 5.19 -25.19
N LYS A 726 -8.87 6.11 -25.73
CA LYS A 726 -8.61 6.75 -27.03
C LYS A 726 -7.31 7.54 -27.01
N GLY A 727 -7.03 8.25 -25.90
CA GLY A 727 -5.75 8.93 -25.67
C GLY A 727 -4.56 7.97 -25.63
N LEU A 728 -4.79 6.72 -25.20
CA LEU A 728 -3.80 5.64 -25.18
C LEU A 728 -3.75 4.83 -26.48
N GLY A 729 -4.45 5.28 -27.53
CA GLY A 729 -4.37 4.68 -28.86
C GLY A 729 -5.44 3.63 -29.15
N TYR A 730 -6.49 3.47 -28.36
CA TYR A 730 -7.56 2.49 -28.64
C TYR A 730 -8.55 2.99 -29.70
N TYR A 731 -9.10 2.04 -30.47
CA TYR A 731 -10.34 2.24 -31.21
C TYR A 731 -11.54 1.78 -30.37
N ASN A 732 -12.47 2.67 -30.11
CA ASN A 732 -13.57 2.41 -29.18
C ASN A 732 -14.90 2.18 -29.91
N GLN A 733 -15.45 0.98 -29.81
CA GLN A 733 -16.74 0.61 -30.38
C GLN A 733 -17.79 0.43 -29.28
N PHE A 734 -18.91 1.14 -29.38
CA PHE A 734 -20.04 1.00 -28.46
C PHE A 734 -21.21 0.25 -29.10
N LEU A 735 -21.90 -0.61 -28.35
CA LEU A 735 -23.16 -1.23 -28.77
C LEU A 735 -24.21 -1.24 -27.65
N GLY A 736 -25.45 -0.95 -28.03
CA GLY A 736 -26.62 -1.20 -27.20
C GLY A 736 -27.09 -0.02 -26.35
N LYS A 737 -27.44 -0.28 -25.08
CA LYS A 737 -28.15 0.66 -24.20
C LYS A 737 -27.23 1.75 -23.70
N TRP A 738 -27.48 3.01 -24.06
CA TRP A 738 -26.70 4.15 -23.56
C TRP A 738 -27.25 4.70 -22.24
N HIS A 739 -28.46 5.26 -22.27
CA HIS A 739 -29.19 5.79 -21.11
C HIS A 739 -28.45 6.87 -20.30
N LEU A 740 -27.59 7.65 -20.97
CA LEU A 740 -26.84 8.78 -20.41
C LEU A 740 -27.07 10.10 -21.17
N GLY A 741 -28.16 10.19 -21.92
CA GLY A 741 -28.54 11.39 -22.66
C GLY A 741 -29.00 11.09 -24.08
N HIS A 742 -29.43 12.14 -24.78
CA HIS A 742 -29.89 12.08 -26.16
C HIS A 742 -28.73 12.42 -27.13
N GLU A 743 -28.99 12.59 -28.43
CA GLU A 743 -27.98 12.61 -29.49
C GLU A 743 -26.74 13.51 -29.28
N PRO A 744 -26.83 14.72 -28.71
CA PRO A 744 -25.67 15.55 -28.38
C PRO A 744 -24.71 14.94 -27.34
N TYR A 745 -25.18 13.95 -26.59
CA TYR A 745 -24.49 13.27 -25.49
C TYR A 745 -24.34 11.76 -25.74
N HIS A 746 -24.53 11.31 -26.98
CA HIS A 746 -24.37 9.91 -27.38
C HIS A 746 -22.92 9.41 -27.24
N PRO A 747 -22.68 8.09 -27.26
CA PRO A 747 -21.35 7.49 -27.15
C PRO A 747 -20.29 8.16 -28.04
N VAL A 748 -20.61 8.46 -29.31
CA VAL A 748 -19.66 9.11 -30.25
C VAL A 748 -19.26 10.54 -29.89
N LYS A 749 -19.85 11.10 -28.82
CA LYS A 749 -19.50 12.40 -28.23
C LYS A 749 -18.69 12.25 -26.94
N GLN A 750 -18.46 11.02 -26.49
CA GLN A 750 -17.93 10.62 -25.20
C GLN A 750 -16.84 9.55 -25.43
N GLY A 751 -15.91 9.82 -26.35
CA GLY A 751 -14.73 8.97 -26.59
C GLY A 751 -14.91 7.77 -27.54
N PHE A 752 -16.12 7.36 -27.88
CA PHE A 752 -16.33 6.24 -28.80
C PHE A 752 -16.17 6.65 -30.27
N ASP A 753 -15.49 5.84 -31.07
CA ASP A 753 -15.30 6.08 -32.51
C ASP A 753 -16.54 5.69 -33.33
N ALA A 754 -17.28 4.69 -32.84
CA ALA A 754 -18.49 4.21 -33.48
C ALA A 754 -19.49 3.69 -32.45
N GLN A 755 -20.77 3.71 -32.83
CA GLN A 755 -21.86 3.18 -32.02
C GLN A 755 -22.87 2.40 -32.88
N PHE A 756 -23.49 1.37 -32.30
CA PHE A 756 -24.57 0.62 -32.95
C PHE A 756 -25.70 0.27 -31.97
N GLY A 757 -26.95 0.35 -32.42
CA GLY A 757 -28.12 0.01 -31.59
C GLY A 757 -28.42 0.96 -30.42
N THR A 758 -27.77 2.13 -30.37
CA THR A 758 -27.99 3.17 -29.36
C THR A 758 -29.32 3.89 -29.56
N SER A 759 -30.13 3.95 -28.51
CA SER A 759 -31.40 4.67 -28.47
C SER A 759 -31.43 5.68 -27.32
N ASN A 760 -32.21 6.76 -27.48
CA ASN A 760 -32.56 7.69 -26.40
C ASN A 760 -33.42 7.02 -25.31
N ALA A 761 -34.03 5.86 -25.64
CA ALA A 761 -34.82 5.11 -24.68
C ALA A 761 -33.93 4.26 -23.76
N GLY A 762 -34.16 4.35 -22.45
CA GLY A 762 -33.47 3.51 -21.47
C GLY A 762 -33.86 2.03 -21.48
N HIS A 763 -34.86 1.63 -22.28
CA HIS A 763 -35.24 0.23 -22.48
C HIS A 763 -35.98 0.07 -23.82
N PRO A 764 -35.97 -1.13 -24.42
CA PRO A 764 -36.75 -1.37 -25.62
C PRO A 764 -38.25 -1.42 -25.30
N LYS A 765 -39.08 -1.14 -26.30
CA LYS A 765 -40.51 -1.45 -26.30
C LYS A 765 -40.76 -2.96 -26.44
N SER A 766 -39.88 -3.65 -27.17
CA SER A 766 -39.94 -5.08 -27.48
C SER A 766 -38.55 -5.58 -27.85
N TYR A 767 -38.24 -6.84 -27.56
CA TYR A 767 -37.00 -7.49 -28.02
C TYR A 767 -37.11 -8.09 -29.42
N TYR A 768 -38.27 -7.97 -30.06
CA TYR A 768 -38.48 -8.19 -31.49
C TYR A 768 -38.88 -6.88 -32.18
N PRO A 769 -38.53 -6.67 -33.47
CA PRO A 769 -38.83 -5.44 -34.19
C PRO A 769 -40.33 -5.10 -34.24
N PRO A 770 -40.70 -3.80 -34.21
CA PRO A 770 -39.83 -2.65 -33.96
C PRO A 770 -39.41 -2.58 -32.49
N PHE A 771 -38.10 -2.45 -32.24
CA PHE A 771 -37.52 -2.55 -30.90
C PHE A 771 -37.85 -1.36 -30.01
N PHE A 772 -37.77 -0.14 -30.55
CA PHE A 772 -37.92 1.11 -29.80
C PHE A 772 -39.17 1.88 -30.21
N LYS A 773 -39.72 2.67 -29.28
CA LYS A 773 -40.84 3.57 -29.57
C LYS A 773 -40.30 4.87 -30.15
N ASN A 774 -40.92 5.38 -31.22
CA ASN A 774 -40.56 6.66 -31.84
C ASN A 774 -39.07 6.79 -32.20
N SER A 775 -38.43 5.71 -32.69
CA SER A 775 -37.01 5.70 -33.03
C SER A 775 -36.78 4.81 -34.25
N ASP A 776 -35.92 5.26 -35.17
CA ASP A 776 -35.55 4.53 -36.37
C ASP A 776 -34.30 3.65 -36.17
N VAL A 777 -33.80 3.55 -34.93
CA VAL A 777 -32.66 2.71 -34.57
C VAL A 777 -33.00 1.25 -34.88
N LEU A 778 -32.17 0.64 -35.73
CA LEU A 778 -32.36 -0.72 -36.24
C LEU A 778 -33.70 -0.93 -36.98
N ALA A 779 -34.29 0.12 -37.56
CA ALA A 779 -35.58 0.05 -38.27
C ALA A 779 -35.58 -0.82 -39.53
N ASN A 780 -34.42 -1.33 -39.97
CA ASN A 780 -34.32 -2.27 -41.09
C ASN A 780 -34.41 -3.74 -40.65
N GLU A 781 -34.25 -4.03 -39.35
CA GLU A 781 -34.42 -5.37 -38.82
C GLU A 781 -35.91 -5.76 -38.82
N ARG A 782 -36.21 -7.02 -39.11
CA ARG A 782 -37.58 -7.52 -39.33
C ARG A 782 -37.91 -8.74 -38.47
N GLU A 783 -36.90 -9.52 -38.08
CA GLU A 783 -37.13 -10.83 -37.47
C GLU A 783 -36.21 -11.13 -36.29
N ARG A 784 -34.95 -10.71 -36.34
CA ARG A 784 -33.94 -11.09 -35.34
C ARG A 784 -34.28 -10.51 -33.97
N TYR A 785 -33.92 -11.26 -32.93
CA TYR A 785 -34.03 -10.82 -31.55
C TYR A 785 -32.98 -9.72 -31.28
N LEU A 786 -33.32 -8.70 -30.49
CA LEU A 786 -32.45 -7.53 -30.31
C LEU A 786 -31.04 -7.89 -29.85
N THR A 787 -30.91 -8.81 -28.89
CA THR A 787 -29.60 -9.28 -28.41
C THR A 787 -28.81 -9.98 -29.50
N ASP A 788 -29.48 -10.74 -30.38
CA ASP A 788 -28.83 -11.38 -31.52
C ASP A 788 -28.36 -10.33 -32.54
N THR A 789 -29.19 -9.32 -32.84
CA THR A 789 -28.82 -8.21 -33.75
C THR A 789 -27.59 -7.44 -33.27
N LEU A 790 -27.49 -7.16 -31.96
CA LEU A 790 -26.32 -6.49 -31.40
C LEU A 790 -25.10 -7.43 -31.40
N THR A 791 -25.30 -8.71 -31.11
CA THR A 791 -24.23 -9.73 -31.14
C THR A 791 -23.69 -9.94 -32.55
N ASP A 792 -24.57 -10.00 -33.55
CA ASP A 792 -24.20 -10.11 -34.97
C ASP A 792 -23.26 -8.96 -35.37
N GLU A 793 -23.56 -7.73 -34.94
CA GLU A 793 -22.70 -6.57 -35.20
C GLU A 793 -21.37 -6.63 -34.45
N ALA A 794 -21.38 -7.02 -33.18
CA ALA A 794 -20.17 -7.12 -32.37
C ALA A 794 -19.22 -8.23 -32.89
N VAL A 795 -19.77 -9.39 -33.29
CA VAL A 795 -19.01 -10.46 -33.96
C VAL A 795 -18.46 -9.96 -35.29
N ARG A 796 -19.29 -9.29 -36.10
CA ARG A 796 -18.85 -8.72 -37.38
C ARG A 796 -17.73 -7.71 -37.19
N PHE A 797 -17.79 -6.88 -36.15
CA PHE A 797 -16.71 -5.95 -35.80
C PHE A 797 -15.41 -6.71 -35.53
N VAL A 798 -15.41 -7.68 -34.62
CA VAL A 798 -14.22 -8.50 -34.29
C VAL A 798 -13.67 -9.20 -35.53
N GLU A 799 -14.53 -9.84 -36.32
CA GLU A 799 -14.13 -10.56 -37.54
C GLU A 799 -13.52 -9.64 -38.61
N GLN A 800 -13.95 -8.38 -38.69
CA GLN A 800 -13.52 -7.41 -39.71
C GLN A 800 -12.47 -6.41 -39.21
N TYR A 801 -12.07 -6.49 -37.94
CA TYR A 801 -11.07 -5.60 -37.38
C TYR A 801 -9.66 -6.11 -37.70
N ASP A 802 -9.04 -5.51 -38.72
CA ASP A 802 -7.72 -5.90 -39.25
C ASP A 802 -6.64 -4.80 -39.05
N ARG A 803 -6.80 -3.94 -38.04
CA ARG A 803 -5.85 -2.85 -37.75
C ARG A 803 -4.91 -3.27 -36.63
N ASP A 804 -3.68 -2.76 -36.65
CA ASP A 804 -2.68 -2.97 -35.58
C ASP A 804 -3.06 -2.25 -34.26
N GLN A 805 -4.00 -1.30 -34.35
CA GLN A 805 -4.51 -0.53 -33.21
C GLN A 805 -5.34 -1.44 -32.27
N PRO A 806 -5.13 -1.46 -30.94
CA PRO A 806 -5.99 -2.22 -30.04
C PRO A 806 -7.41 -1.64 -30.02
N PHE A 807 -8.41 -2.48 -29.77
CA PHE A 807 -9.80 -2.02 -29.65
C PHE A 807 -10.36 -2.20 -28.24
N MET A 808 -11.32 -1.34 -27.92
CA MET A 808 -12.25 -1.51 -26.80
C MET A 808 -13.66 -1.71 -27.36
N LEU A 809 -14.27 -2.84 -27.05
CA LEU A 809 -15.64 -3.18 -27.45
C LEU A 809 -16.56 -3.17 -26.23
N SER A 810 -17.34 -2.10 -26.09
CA SER A 810 -18.32 -1.93 -25.00
C SER A 810 -19.70 -2.40 -25.44
N MET A 811 -20.07 -3.62 -25.03
CA MET A 811 -21.38 -4.21 -25.31
C MET A 811 -22.30 -4.04 -24.10
N TRP A 812 -23.16 -3.02 -24.15
CA TRP A 812 -24.11 -2.70 -23.08
C TRP A 812 -25.48 -3.27 -23.45
N TYR A 813 -25.80 -4.45 -22.92
CA TYR A 813 -27.03 -5.17 -23.24
C TYR A 813 -28.27 -4.39 -22.81
N TYR A 814 -29.35 -4.56 -23.58
CA TYR A 814 -30.71 -4.26 -23.08
C TYR A 814 -31.28 -5.45 -22.30
N ASN A 815 -30.93 -6.69 -22.68
CA ASN A 815 -31.23 -7.86 -21.87
C ASN A 815 -30.52 -7.75 -20.50
N VAL A 816 -31.11 -8.25 -19.42
CA VAL A 816 -32.38 -8.99 -19.26
C VAL A 816 -33.51 -8.09 -18.72
N HIS A 817 -33.43 -6.79 -19.00
CA HIS A 817 -34.40 -5.80 -18.57
C HIS A 817 -35.79 -6.06 -19.14
N ARG A 818 -36.80 -5.49 -18.50
CA ARG A 818 -38.17 -5.45 -19.04
C ARG A 818 -38.23 -4.76 -20.42
N PRO A 819 -39.18 -5.11 -21.28
CA PRO A 819 -40.33 -6.00 -21.07
C PRO A 819 -39.94 -7.49 -21.02
N PRO A 820 -40.72 -8.36 -20.36
CA PRO A 820 -40.45 -9.78 -20.27
C PRO A 820 -40.75 -10.46 -21.63
N VAL A 821 -39.79 -10.41 -22.55
CA VAL A 821 -39.89 -11.02 -23.88
C VAL A 821 -38.60 -11.78 -24.12
N GLY A 822 -38.62 -13.08 -23.89
CA GLY A 822 -37.51 -14.00 -24.17
C GLY A 822 -37.45 -14.38 -25.64
N ARG A 823 -36.32 -14.95 -26.06
CA ARG A 823 -36.17 -15.52 -27.42
C ARG A 823 -37.08 -16.75 -27.54
N ARG A 824 -37.91 -16.80 -28.58
CA ARG A 824 -39.04 -17.76 -28.69
C ARG A 824 -38.64 -19.22 -28.51
N ASP A 825 -37.57 -19.65 -29.17
CA ASP A 825 -37.00 -20.99 -29.09
C ASP A 825 -36.56 -21.36 -27.66
N PHE A 826 -35.92 -20.43 -26.95
CA PHE A 826 -35.53 -20.64 -25.55
C PHE A 826 -36.72 -20.62 -24.59
N VAL A 827 -37.75 -19.81 -24.84
CA VAL A 827 -38.99 -19.87 -24.07
C VAL A 827 -39.64 -21.24 -24.21
N GLU A 828 -39.80 -21.72 -25.44
CA GLU A 828 -40.34 -23.06 -25.74
C GLU A 828 -39.51 -24.16 -25.07
N TYR A 829 -38.17 -24.03 -25.08
CA TYR A 829 -37.26 -24.94 -24.41
C TYR A 829 -37.48 -25.01 -22.89
N PHE A 830 -37.52 -23.87 -22.19
CA PHE A 830 -37.71 -23.85 -20.74
C PHE A 830 -39.13 -24.24 -20.32
N GLU A 831 -40.16 -23.85 -21.09
CA GLU A 831 -41.54 -24.32 -20.86
C GLU A 831 -41.64 -25.85 -21.01
N ALA A 832 -40.98 -26.43 -22.01
CA ALA A 832 -40.92 -27.89 -22.18
C ALA A 832 -40.18 -28.60 -21.02
N LYS A 833 -39.27 -27.90 -20.33
CA LYS A 833 -38.61 -28.38 -19.09
C LYS A 833 -39.45 -28.16 -17.83
N GLY A 834 -40.65 -27.61 -17.95
CA GLY A 834 -41.59 -27.43 -16.84
C GLY A 834 -41.46 -26.10 -16.09
N TYR A 835 -40.74 -25.11 -16.65
CA TYR A 835 -40.68 -23.78 -16.05
C TYR A 835 -42.04 -23.11 -16.16
N ALA A 836 -42.43 -22.37 -15.12
CA ALA A 836 -43.56 -21.46 -15.23
C ALA A 836 -43.28 -20.42 -16.32
N LYS A 837 -44.32 -19.94 -17.02
CA LYS A 837 -44.17 -19.04 -18.18
C LYS A 837 -43.27 -17.83 -17.90
N GLU A 838 -43.43 -17.19 -16.75
CA GLU A 838 -42.62 -16.01 -16.38
C GLU A 838 -41.15 -16.38 -16.15
N ASP A 839 -40.89 -17.51 -15.50
CA ASP A 839 -39.54 -18.05 -15.27
C ASP A 839 -38.88 -18.47 -16.58
N ALA A 840 -39.63 -19.11 -17.48
CA ALA A 840 -39.15 -19.51 -18.80
C ALA A 840 -38.76 -18.29 -19.65
N VAL A 841 -39.54 -17.22 -19.58
CA VAL A 841 -39.25 -15.96 -20.27
C VAL A 841 -37.98 -15.30 -19.73
N TYR A 842 -37.81 -15.23 -18.42
CA TYR A 842 -36.61 -14.64 -17.82
C TYR A 842 -35.36 -15.50 -18.09
N ALA A 843 -35.45 -16.82 -17.88
CA ALA A 843 -34.37 -17.76 -18.19
C ALA A 843 -33.98 -17.71 -19.68
N ALA A 844 -34.94 -17.55 -20.59
CA ALA A 844 -34.68 -17.35 -22.01
C ALA A 844 -33.93 -16.05 -22.32
N GLN A 845 -34.18 -14.96 -21.58
CA GLN A 845 -33.42 -13.72 -21.72
C GLN A 845 -31.97 -13.87 -21.26
N VAL A 846 -31.76 -14.54 -20.12
CA VAL A 846 -30.43 -14.86 -19.59
C VAL A 846 -29.68 -15.78 -20.57
N LYS A 847 -30.36 -16.81 -21.09
CA LYS A 847 -29.80 -17.74 -22.08
C LYS A 847 -29.37 -17.05 -23.38
N ALA A 848 -30.09 -16.01 -23.80
CA ALA A 848 -29.70 -15.21 -24.97
C ALA A 848 -28.42 -14.40 -24.73
N VAL A 849 -28.21 -13.89 -23.52
CA VAL A 849 -26.95 -13.23 -23.13
C VAL A 849 -25.82 -14.25 -23.10
N ASP A 850 -26.04 -15.42 -22.51
CA ASP A 850 -25.07 -16.53 -22.52
C ASP A 850 -24.63 -16.93 -23.93
N GLU A 851 -25.57 -17.09 -24.86
CA GLU A 851 -25.24 -17.39 -26.26
C GLU A 851 -24.44 -16.25 -26.91
N SER A 852 -24.77 -14.99 -26.59
CA SER A 852 -24.01 -13.82 -27.05
C SER A 852 -22.55 -13.85 -26.57
N VAL A 853 -22.32 -14.12 -25.29
CA VAL A 853 -20.96 -14.26 -24.72
C VAL A 853 -20.19 -15.37 -25.43
N GLY A 854 -20.81 -16.54 -25.62
CA GLY A 854 -20.19 -17.66 -26.35
C GLY A 854 -19.77 -17.27 -27.76
N ARG A 855 -20.67 -16.64 -28.52
CA ARG A 855 -20.41 -16.22 -29.91
C ARG A 855 -19.30 -15.18 -30.03
N LEU A 856 -19.21 -14.22 -29.10
CA LEU A 856 -18.13 -13.23 -29.11
C LEU A 856 -16.78 -13.84 -28.79
N ARG A 857 -16.72 -14.72 -27.78
CA ARG A 857 -15.48 -15.43 -27.43
C ARG A 857 -15.02 -16.39 -28.53
N GLU A 858 -15.96 -17.06 -29.19
CA GLU A 858 -15.70 -17.86 -30.39
C GLU A 858 -15.11 -16.99 -31.50
N ALA A 859 -15.66 -15.81 -31.77
CA ALA A 859 -15.12 -14.89 -32.78
C ALA A 859 -13.68 -14.45 -32.45
N LEU A 860 -13.39 -14.12 -31.18
CA LEU A 860 -12.02 -13.81 -30.73
C LEU A 860 -11.06 -14.99 -30.97
N THR A 861 -11.51 -16.21 -30.66
CA THR A 861 -10.73 -17.45 -30.84
C THR A 861 -10.47 -17.73 -32.33
N GLN A 862 -11.49 -17.59 -33.17
CA GLN A 862 -11.36 -17.79 -34.63
C GLN A 862 -10.48 -16.75 -35.29
N LYS A 863 -10.41 -15.54 -34.72
CA LYS A 863 -9.51 -14.46 -35.13
C LYS A 863 -8.10 -14.58 -34.51
N GLU A 864 -7.88 -15.57 -33.64
CA GLU A 864 -6.61 -15.84 -32.94
C GLU A 864 -6.12 -14.67 -32.06
N ILE A 865 -7.05 -13.85 -31.57
CA ILE A 865 -6.75 -12.71 -30.67
C ILE A 865 -7.32 -12.91 -29.26
N ASP A 866 -7.83 -14.12 -28.97
CA ASP A 866 -8.43 -14.45 -27.68
C ASP A 866 -7.43 -14.31 -26.52
N LYS A 867 -6.16 -14.67 -26.75
CA LYS A 867 -5.07 -14.55 -25.76
C LYS A 867 -4.65 -13.11 -25.50
N ASP A 868 -4.93 -12.21 -26.44
CA ASP A 868 -4.58 -10.79 -26.37
C ASP A 868 -5.82 -9.92 -26.05
N THR A 869 -6.90 -10.52 -25.55
CA THR A 869 -8.14 -9.80 -25.22
C THR A 869 -8.53 -9.99 -23.77
N VAL A 870 -8.63 -8.90 -23.01
CA VAL A 870 -9.21 -8.90 -21.67
C VAL A 870 -10.73 -8.90 -21.78
N VAL A 871 -11.40 -9.84 -21.12
CA VAL A 871 -12.87 -9.91 -21.08
C VAL A 871 -13.36 -9.53 -19.68
N ILE A 872 -14.15 -8.47 -19.60
CA ILE A 872 -14.79 -7.98 -18.38
C ILE A 872 -16.29 -8.19 -18.50
N PHE A 873 -16.89 -8.92 -17.56
CA PHE A 873 -18.34 -9.16 -17.51
C PHE A 873 -18.90 -8.63 -16.19
N LEU A 874 -19.92 -7.76 -16.24
CA LEU A 874 -20.64 -7.33 -15.05
C LEU A 874 -22.10 -6.94 -15.33
N SER A 875 -22.88 -6.71 -14.27
CA SER A 875 -24.26 -6.20 -14.34
C SER A 875 -24.39 -4.76 -13.83
N ASP A 876 -25.38 -4.00 -14.33
CA ASP A 876 -25.63 -2.60 -13.94
C ASP A 876 -26.37 -2.44 -12.61
N GLN A 877 -27.05 -3.48 -12.15
CA GLN A 877 -27.66 -3.62 -10.83
C GLN A 877 -28.21 -5.04 -10.64
N GLY A 878 -28.71 -5.31 -9.44
CA GLY A 878 -29.46 -6.53 -9.14
C GLY A 878 -30.77 -6.67 -9.95
N SER A 879 -31.28 -7.90 -9.97
CA SER A 879 -32.39 -8.30 -10.83
C SER A 879 -33.71 -7.62 -10.47
N TRP A 880 -34.56 -7.43 -11.47
CA TRP A 880 -35.97 -7.12 -11.28
C TRP A 880 -36.81 -8.37 -10.94
N TYR A 881 -36.31 -9.56 -11.24
CA TYR A 881 -37.00 -10.84 -11.07
C TYR A 881 -36.92 -11.31 -9.60
N GLN A 882 -35.89 -12.08 -9.24
CA GLN A 882 -35.68 -12.62 -7.90
C GLN A 882 -34.17 -12.67 -7.63
N ASN A 883 -33.75 -12.25 -6.44
CA ASN A 883 -32.32 -12.23 -6.07
C ASN A 883 -31.99 -13.18 -4.92
N LEU A 884 -32.89 -14.12 -4.57
CA LEU A 884 -32.65 -15.06 -3.47
C LEU A 884 -31.31 -15.79 -3.67
N PRO A 885 -30.53 -16.02 -2.60
CA PRO A 885 -30.86 -15.75 -1.19
C PRO A 885 -30.77 -14.28 -0.77
N LEU A 886 -30.18 -13.40 -1.59
CA LEU A 886 -29.92 -12.01 -1.24
C LEU A 886 -31.22 -11.20 -1.11
N ARG A 887 -31.25 -10.30 -0.13
CA ARG A 887 -32.38 -9.39 0.11
C ARG A 887 -32.34 -8.19 -0.80
N GLY A 888 -33.51 -7.73 -1.21
CA GLY A 888 -33.67 -6.56 -2.05
C GLY A 888 -33.68 -6.89 -3.54
N SER A 889 -33.97 -5.86 -4.32
CA SER A 889 -34.08 -5.94 -5.77
C SER A 889 -33.89 -4.56 -6.38
N LYS A 890 -33.99 -4.44 -7.70
CA LYS A 890 -34.05 -3.13 -8.38
C LYS A 890 -35.13 -2.16 -7.85
N ARG A 891 -36.20 -2.67 -7.22
CA ARG A 891 -37.39 -1.86 -6.85
C ARG A 891 -37.65 -1.68 -5.36
N VAL A 892 -37.09 -2.56 -4.53
CA VAL A 892 -37.37 -2.62 -3.09
C VAL A 892 -36.07 -2.90 -2.38
N ASP A 893 -35.83 -2.18 -1.28
CA ASP A 893 -34.65 -2.31 -0.42
C ASP A 893 -33.37 -2.35 -1.24
N THR A 894 -33.23 -1.39 -2.14
CA THR A 894 -32.34 -1.54 -3.29
C THR A 894 -30.86 -1.47 -2.97
N LEU A 895 -30.49 -0.84 -1.87
CA LEU A 895 -29.12 -0.83 -1.34
C LEU A 895 -28.78 -2.10 -0.54
N CYS A 896 -29.71 -3.05 -0.40
CA CYS A 896 -29.45 -4.39 0.10
C CYS A 896 -28.66 -5.23 -0.91
N GLU A 897 -28.12 -6.38 -0.50
CA GLU A 897 -27.22 -7.19 -1.32
C GLU A 897 -27.83 -7.54 -2.68
N GLY A 898 -29.10 -7.95 -2.72
CA GLY A 898 -29.79 -8.35 -3.95
C GLY A 898 -30.09 -7.22 -4.93
N GLY A 899 -29.98 -5.95 -4.50
CA GLY A 899 -30.12 -4.80 -5.39
C GLY A 899 -28.78 -4.23 -5.85
N ALA A 900 -27.76 -4.21 -4.97
CA ALA A 900 -26.48 -3.55 -5.21
C ALA A 900 -25.33 -4.49 -5.58
N ARG A 901 -25.35 -5.76 -5.14
CA ARG A 901 -24.32 -6.75 -5.44
C ARG A 901 -24.58 -7.38 -6.80
N VAL A 902 -23.55 -7.46 -7.63
CA VAL A 902 -23.64 -7.89 -9.03
C VAL A 902 -22.56 -8.93 -9.34
N PRO A 903 -22.75 -9.80 -10.34
CA PRO A 903 -21.66 -10.63 -10.82
C PRO A 903 -20.59 -9.72 -11.46
N MET A 904 -19.31 -10.01 -11.23
CA MET A 904 -18.20 -9.33 -11.89
C MET A 904 -17.06 -10.33 -12.14
N LEU A 905 -16.78 -10.57 -13.42
CA LEU A 905 -15.75 -11.51 -13.89
C LEU A 905 -14.71 -10.75 -14.69
N VAL A 906 -13.42 -11.03 -14.45
CA VAL A 906 -12.32 -10.51 -15.27
C VAL A 906 -11.44 -11.67 -15.73
N HIS A 907 -11.44 -11.91 -17.04
CA HIS A 907 -10.56 -12.88 -17.70
C HIS A 907 -9.44 -12.13 -18.43
N TRP A 908 -8.20 -12.33 -17.98
CA TRP A 908 -7.01 -11.75 -18.61
C TRP A 908 -6.01 -12.87 -18.91
N PRO A 909 -6.06 -13.47 -20.11
CA PRO A 909 -5.22 -14.60 -20.46
C PRO A 909 -3.73 -14.32 -20.25
N GLY A 910 -3.00 -15.29 -19.70
CA GLY A 910 -1.56 -15.16 -19.41
C GLY A 910 -1.21 -14.29 -18.19
N VAL A 911 -2.16 -13.48 -17.69
CA VAL A 911 -1.92 -12.51 -16.62
C VAL A 911 -2.68 -12.86 -15.34
N SER A 912 -3.96 -13.20 -15.43
CA SER A 912 -4.76 -13.62 -14.26
C SER A 912 -4.90 -15.14 -14.19
N LYS A 913 -4.95 -15.67 -12.95
CA LYS A 913 -5.26 -17.08 -12.69
C LYS A 913 -6.74 -17.22 -12.33
N PRO A 914 -7.45 -18.26 -12.83
CA PRO A 914 -8.84 -18.47 -12.47
C PRO A 914 -9.00 -18.67 -10.97
N THR A 915 -9.85 -17.86 -10.34
CA THR A 915 -10.00 -17.83 -8.89
C THR A 915 -11.27 -17.09 -8.49
N ARG A 916 -11.76 -17.36 -7.28
CA ARG A 916 -12.74 -16.50 -6.62
C ARG A 916 -12.01 -15.53 -5.70
N ASN A 917 -12.31 -14.24 -5.82
CA ASN A 917 -11.65 -13.18 -5.06
C ASN A 917 -12.65 -12.50 -4.12
N GLU A 918 -12.26 -12.32 -2.86
CA GLU A 918 -13.11 -11.79 -1.79
C GLU A 918 -12.87 -10.29 -1.51
N SER A 919 -12.27 -9.57 -2.45
CA SER A 919 -12.14 -8.11 -2.36
C SER A 919 -13.49 -7.41 -2.45
N LEU A 920 -13.67 -6.35 -1.65
CA LEU A 920 -14.78 -5.41 -1.78
C LEU A 920 -14.51 -4.48 -2.97
N VAL A 921 -15.12 -4.75 -4.11
CA VAL A 921 -14.93 -3.98 -5.35
C VAL A 921 -16.23 -3.29 -5.78
N GLN A 922 -16.10 -2.22 -6.55
CA GLN A 922 -17.22 -1.47 -7.08
C GLN A 922 -16.98 -1.05 -8.53
N SER A 923 -18.03 -0.81 -9.31
CA SER A 923 -17.88 -0.47 -10.74
C SER A 923 -17.08 0.80 -11.01
N THR A 924 -16.89 1.69 -10.03
CA THR A 924 -15.94 2.82 -10.09
C THR A 924 -14.51 2.36 -10.33
N ASP A 925 -14.13 1.19 -9.82
CA ASP A 925 -12.78 0.61 -9.89
C ASP A 925 -12.42 0.20 -11.34
N LEU A 926 -13.39 0.02 -12.23
CA LEU A 926 -13.13 -0.43 -13.61
C LEU A 926 -12.54 0.66 -14.51
N PHE A 927 -12.85 1.93 -14.31
CA PHE A 927 -12.20 3.02 -15.05
C PHE A 927 -10.67 3.00 -14.85
N PRO A 928 -10.14 3.13 -13.61
CA PRO A 928 -8.71 3.12 -13.39
C PRO A 928 -8.09 1.77 -13.80
N THR A 929 -8.80 0.66 -13.61
CA THR A 929 -8.33 -0.66 -14.04
C THR A 929 -8.12 -0.73 -15.55
N MET A 930 -9.07 -0.25 -16.36
CA MET A 930 -8.95 -0.30 -17.83
C MET A 930 -7.86 0.64 -18.36
N VAL A 931 -7.68 1.81 -17.73
CA VAL A 931 -6.57 2.72 -18.05
C VAL A 931 -5.23 2.03 -17.81
N GLU A 932 -5.06 1.37 -16.65
CA GLU A 932 -3.82 0.67 -16.33
C GLU A 932 -3.59 -0.57 -17.20
N ILE A 933 -4.64 -1.34 -17.54
CA ILE A 933 -4.57 -2.43 -18.54
C ILE A 933 -4.04 -1.93 -19.88
N ALA A 934 -4.47 -0.73 -20.29
CA ALA A 934 -4.03 -0.08 -21.52
C ALA A 934 -2.64 0.57 -21.41
N GLY A 935 -1.94 0.42 -20.28
CA GLY A 935 -0.62 1.00 -20.04
C GLY A 935 -0.62 2.51 -19.73
N GLY A 936 -1.78 3.09 -19.43
CA GLY A 936 -1.88 4.48 -18.96
C GLY A 936 -1.83 4.57 -17.43
N ASN A 937 -1.61 5.78 -16.91
CA ASN A 937 -1.64 6.04 -15.47
C ASN A 937 -3.03 6.54 -15.04
N PRO A 938 -3.75 5.81 -14.15
CA PRO A 938 -5.03 6.29 -13.62
C PRO A 938 -4.96 7.64 -12.88
N GLY A 939 -3.79 8.00 -12.36
CA GLY A 939 -3.54 9.27 -11.68
C GLY A 939 -3.64 10.51 -12.59
N ASP A 940 -3.65 10.33 -13.91
CA ASP A 940 -3.85 11.41 -14.88
C ASP A 940 -5.30 11.93 -14.92
N TYR A 941 -6.23 11.24 -14.25
CA TYR A 941 -7.66 11.56 -14.26
C TYR A 941 -8.13 12.05 -12.89
N GLU A 942 -8.61 13.29 -12.85
CA GLU A 942 -9.01 13.92 -11.59
C GLU A 942 -10.29 13.34 -11.01
N ASN A 943 -10.30 13.21 -9.67
CA ASN A 943 -11.47 12.86 -8.87
C ASN A 943 -12.08 11.48 -9.22
N LEU A 944 -11.24 10.48 -9.54
CA LEU A 944 -11.69 9.09 -9.56
C LEU A 944 -12.02 8.65 -8.13
N ASP A 945 -13.17 7.99 -7.95
CA ASP A 945 -13.59 7.42 -6.66
C ASP A 945 -13.26 5.92 -6.55
N GLY A 946 -12.80 5.30 -7.64
CA GLY A 946 -12.36 3.91 -7.68
C GLY A 946 -10.84 3.77 -7.61
N VAL A 947 -10.39 2.54 -7.32
CA VAL A 947 -8.97 2.16 -7.35
C VAL A 947 -8.74 1.10 -8.43
N SER A 948 -7.54 1.05 -9.00
CA SER A 948 -7.22 0.02 -9.99
C SER A 948 -7.18 -1.37 -9.35
N LEU A 949 -7.75 -2.34 -10.05
CA LEU A 949 -7.78 -3.75 -9.68
C LEU A 949 -6.67 -4.55 -10.34
N VAL A 950 -5.77 -3.95 -11.13
CA VAL A 950 -4.74 -4.69 -11.88
C VAL A 950 -3.88 -5.56 -10.97
N SER A 951 -3.40 -5.03 -9.84
CA SER A 951 -2.65 -5.81 -8.84
C SER A 951 -3.48 -6.95 -8.25
N THR A 952 -4.76 -6.68 -7.95
CA THR A 952 -5.71 -7.66 -7.41
C THR A 952 -5.96 -8.80 -8.42
N ILE A 953 -6.08 -8.46 -9.71
CA ILE A 953 -6.32 -9.39 -10.81
C ILE A 953 -5.08 -10.24 -11.09
N ARG A 954 -3.88 -9.65 -11.09
CA ARG A 954 -2.60 -10.32 -11.36
C ARG A 954 -2.20 -11.28 -10.23
N GLU A 955 -2.25 -10.79 -9.00
CA GLU A 955 -1.69 -11.50 -7.85
C GLU A 955 -2.73 -12.37 -7.11
N ASN A 956 -4.03 -12.21 -7.45
CA ASN A 956 -5.13 -12.73 -6.65
C ASN A 956 -5.03 -12.31 -5.17
N SER A 957 -4.56 -11.09 -4.94
CA SER A 957 -4.49 -10.49 -3.61
C SER A 957 -5.88 -10.03 -3.15
N VAL A 958 -6.08 -9.79 -1.85
CA VAL A 958 -7.30 -9.15 -1.37
C VAL A 958 -7.04 -7.66 -1.24
N LEU A 959 -7.81 -6.85 -1.96
CA LEU A 959 -7.71 -5.40 -2.01
C LEU A 959 -7.94 -4.81 -0.62
N ASP A 960 -6.94 -4.09 -0.10
CA ASP A 960 -7.12 -3.16 1.01
C ASP A 960 -7.39 -1.76 0.43
N ARG A 961 -8.68 -1.43 0.25
CA ARG A 961 -9.10 -0.17 -0.39
C ARG A 961 -8.98 1.07 0.52
N GLY A 962 -8.67 0.90 1.81
CA GLY A 962 -8.55 1.98 2.81
C GLY A 962 -9.87 2.66 3.22
N GLU A 963 -10.79 2.88 2.28
CA GLU A 963 -12.07 3.59 2.46
C GLU A 963 -13.29 2.68 2.26
N PRO A 964 -14.41 2.93 2.96
CA PRO A 964 -15.61 2.12 2.82
C PRO A 964 -16.23 2.23 1.42
N LEU A 965 -16.89 1.16 0.98
CA LEU A 965 -17.77 1.21 -0.17
C LEU A 965 -19.08 1.90 0.19
N ILE A 966 -19.43 2.94 -0.55
CA ILE A 966 -20.66 3.68 -0.37
C ILE A 966 -21.61 3.38 -1.52
N GLY A 967 -22.86 3.08 -1.17
CA GLY A 967 -23.98 3.03 -2.09
C GLY A 967 -24.95 4.16 -1.76
N TYR A 968 -25.45 4.88 -2.75
CA TYR A 968 -26.36 6.01 -2.57
C TYR A 968 -27.59 5.92 -3.47
N ARG A 969 -28.76 6.26 -2.92
CA ARG A 969 -30.02 6.34 -3.66
C ARG A 969 -30.83 7.54 -3.18
N ALA A 970 -30.99 8.54 -4.05
CA ALA A 970 -31.68 9.78 -3.68
C ALA A 970 -33.16 9.54 -3.35
N TYR A 971 -33.83 8.70 -4.13
CA TYR A 971 -35.29 8.69 -4.23
C TYR A 971 -36.00 7.57 -3.44
N GLU A 972 -35.36 7.06 -2.38
CA GLU A 972 -35.93 6.09 -1.44
C GLU A 972 -35.66 6.54 0.01
N ASP A 973 -36.40 5.97 0.98
CA ASP A 973 -36.11 6.20 2.41
C ASP A 973 -34.78 5.57 2.80
N LEU A 974 -34.51 4.33 2.35
CA LEU A 974 -33.17 3.73 2.40
C LEU A 974 -32.27 4.45 1.39
N TYR A 975 -31.45 5.38 1.87
CA TYR A 975 -30.72 6.30 0.99
C TYR A 975 -29.23 6.01 0.91
N VAL A 976 -28.64 5.35 1.92
CA VAL A 976 -27.22 4.97 1.90
C VAL A 976 -26.97 3.56 2.43
N SER A 977 -26.02 2.85 1.80
CA SER A 977 -25.31 1.72 2.37
C SER A 977 -23.82 2.05 2.55
N VAL A 978 -23.24 1.70 3.70
CA VAL A 978 -21.80 1.79 4.00
C VAL A 978 -21.27 0.39 4.23
N ARG A 979 -20.34 -0.08 3.39
CA ARG A 979 -19.75 -1.42 3.46
C ARG A 979 -18.26 -1.32 3.77
N GLU A 980 -17.85 -1.89 4.90
CA GLU A 980 -16.45 -1.95 5.33
C GLU A 980 -16.15 -3.28 6.02
N GLY A 981 -15.11 -3.99 5.54
CA GLY A 981 -14.75 -5.30 6.05
C GLY A 981 -15.91 -6.28 5.91
N ASP A 982 -16.44 -6.79 7.03
CA ASP A 982 -17.59 -7.70 7.07
C ASP A 982 -18.92 -6.99 7.35
N TRP A 983 -18.86 -5.72 7.74
CA TRP A 983 -20.01 -4.94 8.17
C TRP A 983 -20.65 -4.13 7.05
N LYS A 984 -21.98 -4.09 7.08
CA LYS A 984 -22.79 -3.23 6.21
C LYS A 984 -23.81 -2.45 7.04
N LEU A 985 -23.69 -1.14 7.03
CA LEU A 985 -24.67 -0.23 7.62
C LEU A 985 -25.63 0.26 6.54
N LEU A 986 -26.93 0.21 6.83
CA LEU A 986 -27.99 0.79 6.02
C LEU A 986 -28.56 2.00 6.76
N ALA A 987 -28.60 3.15 6.09
CA ALA A 987 -29.08 4.41 6.64
C ALA A 987 -30.37 4.87 5.95
N TYR A 988 -31.33 5.33 6.75
CA TYR A 988 -32.64 5.76 6.30
C TYR A 988 -32.85 7.25 6.55
N ARG A 989 -33.66 7.90 5.71
CA ARG A 989 -33.98 9.34 5.83
C ARG A 989 -34.73 9.67 7.10
N SER A 990 -35.39 8.69 7.69
CA SER A 990 -36.01 8.77 9.02
C SER A 990 -35.01 8.89 10.20
N GLY A 991 -33.70 8.76 9.95
CA GLY A 991 -32.67 8.67 10.99
C GLY A 991 -32.49 7.26 11.56
N LYS A 992 -33.30 6.30 11.11
CA LYS A 992 -33.09 4.88 11.41
C LYS A 992 -31.79 4.41 10.75
N VAL A 993 -31.06 3.53 11.44
CA VAL A 993 -29.97 2.74 10.89
C VAL A 993 -30.21 1.26 11.18
N SER A 994 -29.72 0.40 10.30
CA SER A 994 -29.64 -1.06 10.49
C SER A 994 -28.20 -1.51 10.21
N LEU A 995 -27.73 -2.57 10.86
CA LEU A 995 -26.36 -3.07 10.70
C LEU A 995 -26.37 -4.59 10.48
N TYR A 996 -25.60 -5.08 9.51
CA TYR A 996 -25.50 -6.50 9.18
C TYR A 996 -24.03 -6.91 9.06
N ASN A 997 -23.73 -8.17 9.42
CA ASN A 997 -22.48 -8.83 9.09
C ASN A 997 -22.75 -9.69 7.84
N ILE A 998 -22.21 -9.29 6.69
CA ILE A 998 -22.60 -9.85 5.40
C ILE A 998 -22.10 -11.29 5.17
N PRO A 999 -20.86 -11.67 5.55
CA PRO A 999 -20.44 -13.07 5.50
C PRO A 999 -21.33 -14.02 6.30
N ASP A 1000 -21.84 -13.58 7.46
CA ASP A 1000 -22.70 -14.39 8.33
C ASP A 1000 -24.19 -14.32 7.95
N ASP A 1001 -24.61 -13.24 7.30
CA ASP A 1001 -26.01 -12.91 6.99
C ASP A 1001 -26.15 -12.23 5.62
N GLU A 1002 -25.88 -12.97 4.55
CA GLU A 1002 -26.04 -12.50 3.15
C GLU A 1002 -27.50 -12.13 2.80
N ARG A 1003 -28.44 -12.54 3.65
CA ARG A 1003 -29.87 -12.23 3.52
C ARG A 1003 -30.26 -10.96 4.26
N GLU A 1004 -29.36 -10.38 5.06
CA GLU A 1004 -29.61 -9.20 5.88
C GLU A 1004 -30.91 -9.35 6.71
N GLU A 1005 -31.12 -10.54 7.30
CA GLU A 1005 -32.31 -10.87 8.10
C GLU A 1005 -32.17 -10.47 9.58
N HIS A 1006 -30.93 -10.33 10.07
CA HIS A 1006 -30.62 -10.13 11.49
C HIS A 1006 -29.95 -8.77 11.72
N ASP A 1007 -30.77 -7.77 12.06
CA ASP A 1007 -30.25 -6.43 12.40
C ASP A 1007 -29.47 -6.44 13.72
N LEU A 1008 -28.18 -6.13 13.63
CA LEU A 1008 -27.22 -6.11 14.73
C LEU A 1008 -27.00 -4.71 15.31
N ALA A 1009 -27.68 -3.67 14.80
CA ALA A 1009 -27.42 -2.28 15.21
C ALA A 1009 -27.55 -2.06 16.72
N ALA A 1010 -28.55 -2.67 17.36
CA ALA A 1010 -28.78 -2.54 18.80
C ALA A 1010 -27.72 -3.27 19.66
N SER A 1011 -27.07 -4.31 19.12
CA SER A 1011 -26.07 -5.10 19.84
C SER A 1011 -24.63 -4.65 19.59
N HIS A 1012 -24.38 -3.89 18.52
CA HIS A 1012 -23.06 -3.37 18.14
C HIS A 1012 -23.08 -1.84 17.87
N PRO A 1013 -23.52 -1.03 18.85
CA PRO A 1013 -23.62 0.42 18.69
C PRO A 1013 -22.28 1.10 18.36
N GLU A 1014 -21.16 0.52 18.78
CA GLU A 1014 -19.81 1.00 18.47
C GLU A 1014 -19.49 0.94 16.98
N ILE A 1015 -19.95 -0.11 16.27
CA ILE A 1015 -19.75 -0.27 14.83
C ILE A 1015 -20.67 0.66 14.07
N VAL A 1016 -21.93 0.79 14.52
CA VAL A 1016 -22.87 1.78 14.00
C VAL A 1016 -22.25 3.17 14.06
N HIS A 1017 -21.76 3.59 15.22
CA HIS A 1017 -21.12 4.90 15.37
C HIS A 1017 -19.89 5.08 14.47
N ALA A 1018 -19.07 4.03 14.29
CA ALA A 1018 -17.90 4.09 13.42
C ALA A 1018 -18.28 4.30 11.96
N LEU A 1019 -19.22 3.50 11.43
CA LEU A 1019 -19.66 3.57 10.05
C LEU A 1019 -20.50 4.83 9.78
N THR A 1020 -21.32 5.28 10.72
CA THR A 1020 -22.04 6.56 10.62
C THR A 1020 -21.09 7.75 10.59
N ARG A 1021 -19.97 7.75 11.34
CA ARG A 1021 -18.97 8.82 11.21
C ARG A 1021 -18.36 8.86 9.80
N LYS A 1022 -18.05 7.70 9.22
CA LYS A 1022 -17.54 7.61 7.84
C LYS A 1022 -18.59 8.08 6.83
N LEU A 1023 -19.86 7.74 7.04
CA LEU A 1023 -20.97 8.26 6.26
C LEU A 1023 -20.99 9.79 6.26
N ILE A 1024 -20.96 10.42 7.44
CA ILE A 1024 -21.01 11.88 7.56
C ILE A 1024 -19.83 12.54 6.83
N VAL A 1025 -18.62 11.97 6.96
CA VAL A 1025 -17.44 12.46 6.22
C VAL A 1025 -17.66 12.39 4.72
N TRP A 1026 -18.15 11.25 4.23
CA TRP A 1026 -18.46 11.06 2.83
C TRP A 1026 -19.56 12.02 2.33
N GLU A 1027 -20.63 12.24 3.11
CA GLU A 1027 -21.71 13.16 2.75
C GLU A 1027 -21.22 14.59 2.57
N VAL A 1028 -20.30 15.04 3.43
CA VAL A 1028 -19.64 16.35 3.32
C VAL A 1028 -18.75 16.41 2.07
N GLN A 1029 -17.93 15.37 1.83
CA GLN A 1029 -17.06 15.30 0.66
C GLN A 1029 -17.83 15.31 -0.66
N MET A 1030 -19.01 14.69 -0.68
CA MET A 1030 -19.88 14.62 -1.85
C MET A 1030 -20.84 15.81 -1.97
N GLY A 1031 -20.87 16.71 -0.98
CA GLY A 1031 -21.76 17.87 -0.98
C GLY A 1031 -23.25 17.49 -0.88
N VAL A 1032 -23.57 16.38 -0.19
CA VAL A 1032 -24.94 15.86 -0.07
C VAL A 1032 -25.48 15.87 1.35
N GLN A 1033 -24.80 16.52 2.29
CA GLN A 1033 -25.20 16.61 3.69
C GLN A 1033 -26.60 17.21 3.87
N GLU A 1034 -27.02 18.17 3.04
CA GLU A 1034 -28.37 18.74 3.11
C GLU A 1034 -29.49 17.74 2.78
N TYR A 1035 -29.12 16.61 2.15
CA TYR A 1035 -30.02 15.50 1.82
C TYR A 1035 -29.82 14.31 2.77
N SER A 1036 -29.11 14.48 3.88
CA SER A 1036 -28.83 13.40 4.83
C SER A 1036 -30.05 13.06 5.69
N GLY A 1037 -30.16 11.78 6.05
CA GLY A 1037 -31.10 11.28 7.05
C GLY A 1037 -30.51 11.14 8.44
N VAL A 1038 -29.17 11.18 8.56
CA VAL A 1038 -28.42 10.76 9.74
C VAL A 1038 -27.43 11.87 10.10
N GLN A 1039 -27.95 12.98 10.65
CA GLN A 1039 -27.17 14.12 11.15
C GLN A 1039 -27.20 14.22 12.67
#